data_AF-F1CEW2-F1
#
_entry.id   AF-F1CEW2-F1
#
_cell.length_a   1.000
_cell.length_b   1.000
_cell.length_c   1.000
_cell.angle_alpha   90.00
_cell.angle_beta   90.00
_cell.angle_gamma   90.00
#
_symmetry.space_group_name_H-M   'P 1'
#
loop_
_entity.id
_entity.type
_entity.pdbx_description
1 polymer ?
#
loop_
_entity_poly.entity_id
_entity_poly.type
_entity_poly.pdbx_seq_one_letter_code
_entity_poly.pdbx_strand_id
1 'polypeptide(L)'
;IVSGTVGGQQGNKFNTVALDNGTTVKFLGNATFNGETTIEANSTLQIGGNYTADFVASADGTGIVEFVNTGPITVTLNKQAAPVNNLKQITVSGPGNVVINEIGNAGNDHGATTGTIAFENSSLGAVLFLPSGIPFNDAGNTMPLTIKSTVGNKTATGFDVPGVIVLGVDSVIADGQVIGDQNNIVSLGLGSDNGIIVNATTLYAGIGTINNNQGTVTLSGGVPNTPGTVYGLGTGIGTVQLKQVTFTTDYNNLGNIIATNATINDGVTVTTGGIAGTDFDGKITLGSVNGNANVRFADGILSNSTSMIVTTKANNGTVTYLGNAFVGNIGDSDTPVASVRFTGSDKGAGLQGNIYSQVIDFGTYDLDILNSNVILGGGTTAINGAINLLTNTLTFASGTSTWGNNTSIETTLTVANGNIGHIVIAEGAQVNATTTGTTTINVQDNANANFSGTQTYTLIQGGARFNGTLGGPNFAVTGSNRFVNYGLIRAANQDYVITRTNNAENVVTNDIANSLFGGAPGVGQNVTTFVNATNTAAYNNLLLAKNSAAAANFVGAIVTDTSAAVTNAQLDVAKDIQAQLGNRLGALRYLGTPETAEMAGPEVGAIPAAVAAGDEAVDNVAYGIWAKPFYTDAHQSKKGGLAGYKAKTTGVVIGLDTLANDNLMIGAAIGITKTDIKHQDYKKGDKTDVNGFSFSLYGAQQLVENFFAQGSAIFSLNQVKNKSQRYFFDANGNMSKQIAAGNYDNMTFGGNLTVGYDYNAMQ
;
A
#
# COMPACT_ATOMS: atom_id res chain seq x y z
N ILE A 1 -62.14 1.93 27.92
CA ILE A 1 -62.17 1.12 26.69
C ILE A 1 -61.75 2.02 25.54
N VAL A 2 -60.56 1.82 25.01
CA VAL A 2 -60.06 2.55 23.82
C VAL A 2 -59.97 1.54 22.69
N SER A 3 -60.45 1.90 21.49
CA SER A 3 -60.21 1.16 20.25
C SER A 3 -59.76 2.13 19.17
N GLY A 4 -58.76 1.76 18.36
CA GLY A 4 -58.21 2.60 17.28
C GLY A 4 -56.85 3.28 17.57
N THR A 5 -56.49 4.27 16.76
CA THR A 5 -55.24 5.04 16.85
C THR A 5 -55.46 6.33 17.65
N VAL A 6 -54.70 6.54 18.73
CA VAL A 6 -54.73 7.80 19.49
C VAL A 6 -53.51 8.64 19.09
N GLY A 7 -53.75 9.70 18.32
CA GLY A 7 -52.74 10.61 17.77
C GLY A 7 -52.53 11.86 18.63
N GLY A 8 -51.27 12.27 18.78
CA GLY A 8 -50.81 13.32 19.69
C GLY A 8 -51.39 14.72 19.43
N GLN A 9 -51.91 15.32 20.51
CA GLN A 9 -51.60 16.69 20.90
C GLN A 9 -51.39 16.70 22.41
N GLN A 10 -50.39 17.46 22.88
CA GLN A 10 -50.11 17.63 24.31
C GLN A 10 -51.39 18.02 25.06
N GLY A 11 -51.81 17.23 26.05
CA GLY A 11 -52.75 17.72 27.06
C GLY A 11 -53.78 16.75 27.65
N ASN A 12 -54.09 15.62 27.02
CA ASN A 12 -55.12 14.73 27.56
C ASN A 12 -54.52 13.65 28.47
N LYS A 13 -54.54 13.90 29.79
CA LYS A 13 -54.21 12.92 30.83
C LYS A 13 -55.37 11.93 30.96
N PHE A 14 -55.25 10.76 30.34
CA PHE A 14 -56.16 9.66 30.60
C PHE A 14 -55.83 9.03 31.97
N ASN A 15 -56.84 8.56 32.70
CA ASN A 15 -56.62 7.96 34.01
C ASN A 15 -56.14 6.51 33.86
N THR A 16 -57.01 5.60 33.41
CA THR A 16 -56.69 4.18 33.18
C THR A 16 -56.97 3.77 31.73
N VAL A 17 -56.25 2.75 31.25
CA VAL A 17 -56.44 2.15 29.93
C VAL A 17 -56.83 0.68 30.12
N ALA A 18 -57.91 0.25 29.47
CA ALA A 18 -58.36 -1.15 29.47
C ALA A 18 -58.63 -1.59 28.03
N LEU A 19 -57.98 -2.69 27.62
CA LEU A 19 -58.09 -3.35 26.32
C LEU A 19 -58.71 -4.72 26.50
N ASP A 20 -59.77 -5.03 25.76
CA ASP A 20 -60.54 -6.28 25.83
C ASP A 20 -61.03 -6.69 24.42
N ASN A 21 -61.67 -7.85 24.27
CA ASN A 21 -62.29 -8.40 23.07
C ASN A 21 -61.33 -8.57 21.88
N GLY A 22 -60.07 -8.92 22.13
CA GLY A 22 -59.06 -9.15 21.09
C GLY A 22 -58.74 -7.90 20.27
N THR A 23 -58.83 -6.72 20.89
CA THR A 23 -58.62 -5.45 20.21
C THR A 23 -57.14 -5.11 20.06
N THR A 24 -56.78 -4.36 19.02
CA THR A 24 -55.46 -3.73 18.90
C THR A 24 -55.61 -2.22 19.04
N VAL A 25 -54.89 -1.61 20.00
CA VAL A 25 -54.86 -0.16 20.23
C VAL A 25 -53.47 0.37 19.95
N LYS A 26 -53.38 1.51 19.27
CA LYS A 26 -52.10 2.10 18.86
C LYS A 26 -51.87 3.48 19.46
N PHE A 27 -50.81 3.63 20.23
CA PHE A 27 -50.27 4.90 20.70
C PHE A 27 -48.94 5.17 20.00
N LEU A 28 -49.00 5.78 18.81
CA LEU A 28 -47.81 5.98 17.97
C LEU A 28 -46.95 7.18 18.38
N GLY A 29 -47.47 8.09 19.21
CA GLY A 29 -46.74 9.20 19.80
C GLY A 29 -46.57 9.04 21.32
N ASN A 30 -46.03 10.07 21.98
CA ASN A 30 -45.88 10.06 23.43
C ASN A 30 -47.26 10.00 24.13
N ALA A 31 -47.39 9.14 25.13
CA ALA A 31 -48.61 8.95 25.89
C ALA A 31 -48.34 8.91 27.40
N THR A 32 -49.15 9.60 28.20
CA THR A 32 -49.01 9.68 29.65
C THR A 32 -50.35 9.43 30.33
N PHE A 33 -50.35 8.46 31.24
CA PHE A 33 -51.49 7.99 32.01
C PHE A 33 -51.17 8.12 33.51
N ASN A 34 -52.16 8.52 34.30
CA ASN A 34 -52.02 8.66 35.76
C ASN A 34 -52.30 7.36 36.53
N GLY A 35 -52.81 6.34 35.84
CA GLY A 35 -53.23 5.06 36.38
C GLY A 35 -52.74 3.89 35.54
N GLU A 36 -53.32 2.72 35.77
CA GLU A 36 -52.89 1.45 35.17
C GLU A 36 -53.33 1.26 33.70
N THR A 37 -52.60 0.39 33.02
CA THR A 37 -52.95 -0.17 31.71
C THR A 37 -53.14 -1.67 31.83
N THR A 38 -54.36 -2.12 31.58
CA THR A 38 -54.79 -3.52 31.73
C THR A 38 -55.20 -4.09 30.37
N ILE A 39 -54.68 -5.28 30.03
CA ILE A 39 -54.85 -5.93 28.72
C ILE A 39 -55.42 -7.35 28.88
N GLU A 40 -56.55 -7.65 28.26
CA GLU A 40 -57.23 -8.95 28.35
C GLU A 40 -57.76 -9.44 26.99
N ALA A 41 -58.24 -10.69 26.96
CA ALA A 41 -58.86 -11.35 25.81
C ALA A 41 -58.01 -11.33 24.53
N ASN A 42 -56.71 -11.60 24.65
CA ASN A 42 -55.69 -11.57 23.58
C ASN A 42 -55.60 -10.21 22.85
N SER A 43 -55.85 -9.11 23.55
CA SER A 43 -55.69 -7.77 23.00
C SER A 43 -54.22 -7.35 22.92
N THR A 44 -53.90 -6.41 22.03
CA THR A 44 -52.54 -5.91 21.77
C THR A 44 -52.46 -4.38 21.95
N LEU A 45 -51.48 -3.94 22.75
CA LEU A 45 -51.11 -2.54 22.91
C LEU A 45 -49.88 -2.22 22.06
N GLN A 46 -50.02 -1.40 21.01
CA GLN A 46 -48.91 -0.92 20.19
C GLN A 46 -48.40 0.45 20.68
N ILE A 47 -47.10 0.56 20.95
CA ILE A 47 -46.44 1.77 21.45
C ILE A 47 -45.36 2.22 20.45
N GLY A 48 -45.48 3.45 19.95
CA GLY A 48 -44.53 4.06 19.01
C GLY A 48 -43.71 5.23 19.57
N GLY A 49 -44.07 5.76 20.75
CA GLY A 49 -43.39 6.86 21.44
C GLY A 49 -43.19 6.59 22.93
N ASN A 50 -42.74 7.59 23.70
CA ASN A 50 -42.56 7.45 25.15
C ASN A 50 -43.92 7.16 25.83
N TYR A 51 -43.92 6.23 26.78
CA TYR A 51 -45.13 5.76 27.42
C TYR A 51 -44.99 5.86 28.94
N THR A 52 -45.95 6.50 29.62
CA THR A 52 -45.95 6.62 31.07
C THR A 52 -47.27 6.11 31.64
N ALA A 53 -47.24 5.18 32.58
CA ALA A 53 -48.41 4.65 33.29
C ALA A 53 -48.03 4.28 34.73
N ASP A 54 -49.00 3.87 35.56
CA ASP A 54 -48.67 3.26 36.86
C ASP A 54 -48.00 1.89 36.65
N PHE A 55 -48.66 0.98 35.93
CA PHE A 55 -48.13 -0.31 35.47
C PHE A 55 -48.84 -0.75 34.16
N VAL A 56 -48.28 -1.74 33.48
CA VAL A 56 -48.84 -2.40 32.29
C VAL A 56 -48.93 -3.90 32.55
N ALA A 57 -50.15 -4.42 32.70
CA ALA A 57 -50.38 -5.82 33.08
C ALA A 57 -51.47 -6.48 32.22
N SER A 58 -51.54 -7.81 32.31
CA SER A 58 -52.66 -8.55 31.75
C SER A 58 -53.68 -8.92 32.83
N ALA A 59 -54.99 -8.80 32.56
CA ALA A 59 -55.99 -9.24 33.54
C ALA A 59 -56.14 -10.79 33.56
N ASP A 60 -55.92 -11.44 32.42
CA ASP A 60 -56.18 -12.87 32.20
C ASP A 60 -54.95 -13.66 31.69
N GLY A 61 -53.77 -13.01 31.62
CA GLY A 61 -52.53 -13.60 31.13
C GLY A 61 -52.40 -13.69 29.61
N THR A 62 -53.30 -13.06 28.86
CA THR A 62 -53.33 -13.16 27.38
C THR A 62 -52.88 -11.89 26.65
N GLY A 63 -52.69 -10.78 27.38
CA GLY A 63 -52.38 -9.47 26.82
C GLY A 63 -50.97 -9.36 26.22
N ILE A 64 -50.86 -8.61 25.12
CA ILE A 64 -49.61 -8.40 24.36
C ILE A 64 -49.25 -6.92 24.33
N VAL A 65 -47.97 -6.60 24.52
CA VAL A 65 -47.41 -5.27 24.26
C VAL A 65 -46.48 -5.35 23.07
N GLU A 66 -46.62 -4.45 22.11
CA GLU A 66 -45.77 -4.39 20.91
C GLU A 66 -45.18 -2.99 20.74
N PHE A 67 -43.86 -2.89 20.68
CA PHE A 67 -43.14 -1.66 20.41
C PHE A 67 -42.88 -1.49 18.91
N VAL A 68 -43.54 -0.51 18.30
CA VAL A 68 -43.47 -0.19 16.85
C VAL A 68 -42.75 1.15 16.60
N ASN A 69 -41.78 1.46 17.47
CA ASN A 69 -41.09 2.74 17.56
C ASN A 69 -40.08 2.96 16.44
N THR A 70 -40.07 4.16 15.85
CA THR A 70 -39.10 4.54 14.80
C THR A 70 -37.76 5.05 15.33
N GLY A 71 -37.65 5.27 16.65
CA GLY A 71 -36.45 5.70 17.36
C GLY A 71 -36.50 5.26 18.83
N PRO A 72 -35.46 5.53 19.65
CA PRO A 72 -35.45 5.09 21.04
C PRO A 72 -36.63 5.62 21.84
N ILE A 73 -37.23 4.77 22.68
CA ILE A 73 -38.35 5.14 23.55
C ILE A 73 -38.12 4.71 25.00
N THR A 74 -38.70 5.47 25.92
CA THR A 74 -38.72 5.14 27.34
C THR A 74 -40.14 4.86 27.80
N VAL A 75 -40.34 3.69 28.42
CA VAL A 75 -41.53 3.32 29.17
C VAL A 75 -41.27 3.62 30.64
N THR A 76 -42.09 4.46 31.25
CA THR A 76 -41.96 4.85 32.67
C THR A 76 -43.17 4.34 33.45
N LEU A 77 -42.92 3.49 34.44
CA LEU A 77 -43.93 2.88 35.29
C LEU A 77 -43.83 3.47 36.69
N ASN A 78 -44.84 4.24 37.08
CA ASN A 78 -44.84 5.04 38.31
C ASN A 78 -45.10 4.22 39.58
N LYS A 79 -45.63 2.99 39.47
CA LYS A 79 -45.91 2.11 40.60
C LYS A 79 -45.55 0.66 40.27
N GLN A 80 -44.93 -0.05 41.22
CA GLN A 80 -44.86 -1.51 41.18
C GLN A 80 -46.24 -2.09 41.54
N ALA A 81 -46.69 -3.09 40.78
CA ALA A 81 -48.06 -3.56 40.81
C ALA A 81 -48.41 -4.30 42.12
N ALA A 82 -49.69 -4.31 42.50
CA ALA A 82 -50.22 -5.41 43.32
C ALA A 82 -50.07 -6.73 42.52
N PRO A 83 -50.28 -7.93 43.09
CA PRO A 83 -50.21 -9.17 42.31
C PRO A 83 -51.06 -9.07 41.04
N VAL A 84 -50.40 -9.01 39.88
CA VAL A 84 -50.99 -8.86 38.55
C VAL A 84 -50.56 -10.03 37.69
N ASN A 85 -51.40 -10.44 36.74
CA ASN A 85 -51.02 -11.51 35.83
C ASN A 85 -50.01 -11.00 34.80
N ASN A 86 -49.00 -11.84 34.53
CA ASN A 86 -47.96 -11.56 33.54
C ASN A 86 -48.56 -11.33 32.15
N LEU A 87 -47.95 -10.44 31.37
CA LEU A 87 -48.22 -10.32 29.94
C LEU A 87 -47.88 -11.63 29.23
N LYS A 88 -48.68 -11.98 28.24
CA LYS A 88 -48.40 -13.13 27.35
C LYS A 88 -47.07 -12.96 26.63
N GLN A 89 -46.83 -11.75 26.11
CA GLN A 89 -45.67 -11.45 25.28
C GLN A 89 -45.38 -9.94 25.24
N ILE A 90 -44.09 -9.60 25.24
CA ILE A 90 -43.58 -8.30 24.82
C ILE A 90 -42.92 -8.46 23.46
N THR A 91 -43.35 -7.70 22.47
CA THR A 91 -42.78 -7.71 21.11
C THR A 91 -42.06 -6.40 20.83
N VAL A 92 -40.87 -6.47 20.24
CA VAL A 92 -40.16 -5.31 19.67
C VAL A 92 -40.16 -5.47 18.15
N SER A 93 -40.78 -4.52 17.46
CA SER A 93 -40.92 -4.49 16.00
C SER A 93 -40.30 -3.24 15.37
N GLY A 94 -39.86 -2.28 16.17
CA GLY A 94 -39.23 -1.04 15.74
C GLY A 94 -37.69 -1.11 15.65
N PRO A 95 -37.04 -0.19 14.93
CA PRO A 95 -35.57 -0.03 14.92
C PRO A 95 -34.97 0.54 16.22
N GLY A 96 -35.75 1.20 17.07
CA GLY A 96 -35.20 1.91 18.23
C GLY A 96 -35.12 1.06 19.50
N ASN A 97 -34.17 1.39 20.37
CA ASN A 97 -34.08 0.78 21.69
C ASN A 97 -35.30 1.12 22.56
N VAL A 98 -35.71 0.15 23.38
CA VAL A 98 -36.82 0.30 24.33
C VAL A 98 -36.26 0.19 25.73
N VAL A 99 -36.48 1.21 26.56
CA VAL A 99 -36.07 1.21 27.96
C VAL A 99 -37.29 1.21 28.85
N ILE A 100 -37.46 0.18 29.69
CA ILE A 100 -38.54 0.12 30.68
C ILE A 100 -37.98 0.48 32.05
N ASN A 101 -38.43 1.59 32.61
CA ASN A 101 -38.02 2.11 33.91
C ASN A 101 -39.18 2.04 34.91
N GLU A 102 -38.87 1.67 36.15
CA GLU A 102 -39.80 1.68 37.29
C GLU A 102 -39.35 2.72 38.33
N ILE A 103 -40.27 3.55 38.84
CA ILE A 103 -39.98 4.65 39.79
C ILE A 103 -40.63 4.41 41.18
N GLY A 104 -41.21 3.22 41.42
CA GLY A 104 -41.97 2.88 42.65
C GLY A 104 -41.14 2.36 43.85
N ASN A 105 -41.79 2.21 45.02
CA ASN A 105 -41.21 1.66 46.25
C ASN A 105 -40.79 0.19 46.08
N ALA A 106 -39.57 -0.16 46.53
CA ALA A 106 -39.04 -1.52 46.50
C ALA A 106 -39.85 -2.49 47.38
N GLY A 107 -40.39 -3.57 46.79
CA GLY A 107 -41.02 -4.68 47.52
C GLY A 107 -42.27 -5.31 46.89
N ASN A 108 -42.70 -4.88 45.70
CA ASN A 108 -43.91 -5.35 45.00
C ASN A 108 -43.54 -6.02 43.65
N ASP A 109 -44.53 -6.64 42.98
CA ASP A 109 -44.34 -7.25 41.65
C ASP A 109 -44.03 -6.18 40.58
N HIS A 110 -43.18 -6.53 39.61
CA HIS A 110 -42.75 -5.62 38.55
C HIS A 110 -43.93 -5.17 37.65
N GLY A 111 -43.90 -3.91 37.22
CA GLY A 111 -44.99 -3.24 36.51
C GLY A 111 -45.14 -3.63 35.04
N ALA A 112 -44.29 -4.50 34.50
CA ALA A 112 -44.41 -5.09 33.17
C ALA A 112 -43.61 -6.41 33.09
N THR A 113 -44.22 -7.51 33.53
CA THR A 113 -43.62 -8.86 33.49
C THR A 113 -44.15 -9.68 32.32
N THR A 114 -43.31 -10.53 31.73
CA THR A 114 -43.73 -11.50 30.73
C THR A 114 -42.86 -12.75 30.77
N GLY A 115 -43.42 -13.88 30.36
CA GLY A 115 -42.64 -15.09 30.08
C GLY A 115 -42.05 -15.13 28.68
N THR A 116 -42.41 -14.21 27.77
CA THR A 116 -41.96 -14.22 26.37
C THR A 116 -41.60 -12.82 25.86
N ILE A 117 -40.39 -12.69 25.32
CA ILE A 117 -39.96 -11.54 24.52
C ILE A 117 -39.74 -12.00 23.08
N ALA A 118 -40.28 -11.26 22.12
CA ALA A 118 -40.07 -11.51 20.70
C ALA A 118 -39.55 -10.28 19.97
N PHE A 119 -38.58 -10.50 19.08
CA PHE A 119 -38.15 -9.51 18.10
C PHE A 119 -38.75 -9.88 16.74
N GLU A 120 -39.68 -9.06 16.26
CA GLU A 120 -40.46 -9.34 15.04
C GLU A 120 -40.39 -8.15 14.09
N ASN A 121 -39.70 -8.27 12.96
CA ASN A 121 -39.43 -7.14 12.05
C ASN A 121 -38.63 -5.98 12.68
N SER A 122 -38.00 -6.18 13.85
CA SER A 122 -37.08 -5.19 14.41
C SER A 122 -35.80 -5.08 13.58
N SER A 123 -35.05 -4.00 13.79
CA SER A 123 -33.70 -3.90 13.21
C SER A 123 -32.69 -4.75 13.98
N LEU A 124 -31.58 -5.07 13.32
CA LEU A 124 -30.37 -5.53 14.01
C LEU A 124 -29.92 -4.44 15.00
N GLY A 125 -29.39 -4.87 16.15
CA GLY A 125 -28.96 -3.97 17.22
C GLY A 125 -30.09 -3.33 18.03
N ALA A 126 -31.37 -3.64 17.77
CA ALA A 126 -32.48 -3.18 18.61
C ALA A 126 -32.42 -3.85 19.98
N VAL A 127 -32.42 -3.04 21.05
CA VAL A 127 -32.28 -3.53 22.43
C VAL A 127 -33.48 -3.20 23.29
N LEU A 128 -33.94 -4.19 24.07
CA LEU A 128 -34.91 -4.02 25.15
C LEU A 128 -34.19 -4.06 26.51
N PHE A 129 -34.26 -2.96 27.24
CA PHE A 129 -33.77 -2.88 28.63
C PHE A 129 -34.93 -3.18 29.56
N LEU A 130 -34.81 -4.26 30.33
CA LEU A 130 -35.79 -4.65 31.33
C LEU A 130 -35.65 -3.79 32.59
N PRO A 131 -36.74 -3.66 33.37
CA PRO A 131 -36.67 -3.08 34.70
C PRO A 131 -35.61 -3.76 35.59
N SER A 132 -35.02 -2.97 36.49
CA SER A 132 -34.06 -3.49 37.47
C SER A 132 -34.72 -4.57 38.33
N GLY A 133 -34.06 -5.71 38.50
CA GLY A 133 -34.57 -6.83 39.30
C GLY A 133 -35.18 -7.99 38.50
N ILE A 134 -35.43 -7.84 37.19
CA ILE A 134 -35.98 -8.92 36.35
C ILE A 134 -34.85 -9.75 35.73
N PRO A 135 -34.66 -11.02 36.13
CA PRO A 135 -33.62 -11.88 35.56
C PRO A 135 -34.09 -12.57 34.28
N PHE A 136 -33.15 -13.12 33.50
CA PHE A 136 -33.49 -14.04 32.40
C PHE A 136 -34.13 -15.34 32.91
N ASN A 137 -33.68 -15.80 34.08
CA ASN A 137 -34.32 -16.84 34.90
C ASN A 137 -33.79 -16.70 36.34
N ASP A 138 -34.59 -17.10 37.32
CA ASP A 138 -34.19 -17.16 38.72
C ASP A 138 -33.81 -18.59 39.14
N ALA A 139 -33.20 -18.73 40.32
CA ALA A 139 -32.83 -20.05 40.87
C ALA A 139 -34.07 -20.87 41.32
N GLY A 140 -35.25 -20.25 41.42
CA GLY A 140 -36.51 -20.87 41.84
C GLY A 140 -37.32 -21.50 40.71
N ASN A 141 -36.98 -21.19 39.45
CA ASN A 141 -37.55 -21.74 38.22
C ASN A 141 -39.07 -21.60 38.11
N THR A 142 -39.62 -20.47 38.56
CA THR A 142 -41.09 -20.30 38.58
C THR A 142 -41.66 -20.02 37.19
N MET A 143 -40.95 -19.27 36.31
CA MET A 143 -41.21 -19.15 34.85
C MET A 143 -39.96 -18.62 34.10
N PRO A 144 -39.18 -19.45 33.35
CA PRO A 144 -38.02 -18.98 32.60
C PRO A 144 -38.42 -18.11 31.40
N LEU A 145 -37.66 -17.05 31.14
CA LEU A 145 -37.93 -16.15 30.02
C LEU A 145 -37.63 -16.84 28.68
N THR A 146 -38.61 -16.81 27.78
CA THR A 146 -38.44 -17.20 26.38
C THR A 146 -38.06 -15.97 25.55
N ILE A 147 -36.96 -16.01 24.82
CA ILE A 147 -36.52 -14.92 23.92
C ILE A 147 -36.43 -15.46 22.50
N LYS A 148 -37.25 -14.91 21.59
CA LYS A 148 -37.32 -15.33 20.18
C LYS A 148 -37.03 -14.17 19.25
N SER A 149 -36.52 -14.47 18.07
CA SER A 149 -36.31 -13.48 17.01
C SER A 149 -36.72 -14.08 15.68
N THR A 150 -37.42 -13.30 14.85
CA THR A 150 -37.63 -13.60 13.42
C THR A 150 -36.76 -12.69 12.53
N VAL A 151 -35.92 -11.85 13.15
CA VAL A 151 -34.96 -11.00 12.45
C VAL A 151 -33.84 -11.89 11.92
N GLY A 152 -33.94 -12.23 10.64
CA GLY A 152 -32.95 -13.05 9.96
C GLY A 152 -31.58 -12.41 10.05
N ASN A 153 -30.70 -13.01 10.86
CA ASN A 153 -29.36 -12.50 11.10
C ASN A 153 -28.30 -13.56 10.87
N LYS A 154 -28.62 -14.59 10.07
CA LYS A 154 -27.77 -15.72 9.69
C LYS A 154 -26.30 -15.35 9.82
N THR A 155 -25.70 -15.75 10.95
CA THR A 155 -24.28 -15.60 11.24
C THR A 155 -23.74 -14.18 11.02
N ALA A 156 -24.45 -13.15 11.48
CA ALA A 156 -24.02 -11.76 11.36
C ALA A 156 -22.64 -11.57 12.01
N THR A 157 -21.65 -11.25 11.18
CA THR A 157 -20.28 -10.94 11.60
C THR A 157 -20.31 -9.72 12.53
N GLY A 158 -19.77 -9.85 13.75
CA GLY A 158 -19.66 -8.72 14.69
C GLY A 158 -20.83 -8.56 15.67
N PHE A 159 -21.70 -9.56 15.80
CA PHE A 159 -22.72 -9.61 16.86
C PHE A 159 -23.79 -8.50 16.83
N ASP A 160 -24.06 -7.92 15.65
CA ASP A 160 -25.17 -6.97 15.46
C ASP A 160 -26.50 -7.73 15.41
N VAL A 161 -27.08 -8.01 16.58
CA VAL A 161 -28.29 -8.81 16.76
C VAL A 161 -29.23 -8.16 17.78
N PRO A 162 -30.55 -8.40 17.70
CA PRO A 162 -31.48 -7.92 18.71
C PRO A 162 -31.13 -8.44 20.10
N GLY A 163 -31.33 -7.61 21.12
CA GLY A 163 -30.79 -7.85 22.45
C GLY A 163 -31.74 -7.55 23.60
N VAL A 164 -31.57 -8.28 24.70
CA VAL A 164 -32.25 -8.00 25.96
C VAL A 164 -31.21 -7.70 27.03
N ILE A 165 -31.39 -6.62 27.78
CA ILE A 165 -30.51 -6.20 28.87
C ILE A 165 -31.22 -6.31 30.21
N VAL A 166 -30.58 -6.98 31.16
CA VAL A 166 -31.02 -7.06 32.56
C VAL A 166 -30.19 -6.11 33.44
N LEU A 167 -30.79 -5.61 34.52
CA LEU A 167 -30.16 -4.66 35.43
C LEU A 167 -30.42 -5.05 36.89
N GLY A 168 -29.40 -4.89 37.74
CA GLY A 168 -29.49 -5.02 39.20
C GLY A 168 -29.78 -6.44 39.72
N VAL A 169 -29.61 -7.48 38.90
CA VAL A 169 -29.97 -8.86 39.26
C VAL A 169 -29.07 -9.90 38.58
N ASP A 170 -28.75 -10.97 39.31
CA ASP A 170 -28.08 -12.13 38.75
C ASP A 170 -29.09 -13.02 38.01
N SER A 171 -28.66 -13.62 36.91
CA SER A 171 -29.51 -14.47 36.07
C SER A 171 -28.93 -15.86 35.91
N VAL A 172 -29.82 -16.82 35.71
CA VAL A 172 -29.47 -18.18 35.28
C VAL A 172 -30.05 -18.41 33.89
N ILE A 173 -29.37 -19.17 33.04
CA ILE A 173 -29.94 -19.74 31.82
C ILE A 173 -30.06 -21.24 32.05
N ALA A 174 -31.29 -21.73 32.17
CA ALA A 174 -31.56 -23.15 32.40
C ALA A 174 -31.35 -23.98 31.13
N ASP A 175 -31.01 -25.26 31.28
CA ASP A 175 -30.97 -26.17 30.14
C ASP A 175 -32.36 -26.35 29.53
N GLY A 176 -32.45 -26.28 28.21
CA GLY A 176 -33.71 -26.26 27.47
C GLY A 176 -34.46 -24.91 27.46
N GLN A 177 -33.96 -23.86 28.12
CA GLN A 177 -34.55 -22.53 28.04
C GLN A 177 -34.46 -21.98 26.60
N VAL A 178 -35.57 -21.48 26.07
CA VAL A 178 -35.65 -21.04 24.67
C VAL A 178 -35.11 -19.61 24.55
N ILE A 179 -33.86 -19.48 24.11
CA ILE A 179 -33.19 -18.20 23.82
C ILE A 179 -32.54 -18.29 22.43
N GLY A 180 -33.12 -17.56 21.47
CA GLY A 180 -32.68 -17.57 20.07
C GLY A 180 -32.84 -18.93 19.39
N ASP A 181 -32.40 -19.00 18.14
CA ASP A 181 -32.28 -20.24 17.37
C ASP A 181 -31.10 -20.16 16.39
N GLN A 182 -30.77 -21.28 15.73
CA GLN A 182 -29.63 -21.37 14.81
C GLN A 182 -29.62 -20.33 13.67
N ASN A 183 -30.80 -19.85 13.26
CA ASN A 183 -30.95 -18.86 12.19
C ASN A 183 -31.13 -17.43 12.71
N ASN A 184 -31.56 -17.29 13.96
CA ASN A 184 -31.92 -16.02 14.59
C ASN A 184 -31.27 -15.93 15.98
N ILE A 185 -29.97 -15.61 16.00
CA ILE A 185 -29.19 -15.44 17.24
C ILE A 185 -29.65 -14.16 17.97
N VAL A 186 -29.57 -14.12 19.29
CA VAL A 186 -29.88 -12.90 20.08
C VAL A 186 -28.69 -12.48 20.95
N SER A 187 -28.75 -11.30 21.55
CA SER A 187 -27.78 -10.87 22.56
C SER A 187 -28.41 -10.77 23.95
N LEU A 188 -27.65 -11.20 24.95
CA LEU A 188 -27.97 -11.05 26.36
C LEU A 188 -26.97 -10.07 26.98
N GLY A 189 -27.46 -8.97 27.53
CA GLY A 189 -26.60 -7.92 28.09
C GLY A 189 -26.78 -7.72 29.59
N LEU A 190 -25.67 -7.36 30.24
CA LEU A 190 -25.63 -6.96 31.64
C LEU A 190 -25.51 -5.43 31.74
N GLY A 191 -26.51 -4.81 32.34
CA GLY A 191 -26.58 -3.36 32.61
C GLY A 191 -25.80 -2.90 33.84
N SER A 192 -25.45 -3.83 34.73
CA SER A 192 -24.75 -3.62 36.01
C SER A 192 -23.78 -4.78 36.29
N ASP A 193 -22.98 -4.66 37.36
CA ASP A 193 -22.00 -5.68 37.75
C ASP A 193 -22.64 -6.93 38.41
N ASN A 194 -23.45 -7.65 37.64
CA ASN A 194 -24.17 -8.87 38.02
C ASN A 194 -23.67 -10.10 37.25
N GLY A 195 -24.15 -11.29 37.62
CA GLY A 195 -23.74 -12.57 37.03
C GLY A 195 -24.77 -13.19 36.08
N ILE A 196 -24.27 -13.94 35.10
CA ILE A 196 -25.05 -14.93 34.32
C ILE A 196 -24.43 -16.31 34.49
N ILE A 197 -25.20 -17.28 34.98
CA ILE A 197 -24.81 -18.70 34.99
C ILE A 197 -25.53 -19.40 33.84
N VAL A 198 -24.77 -19.98 32.91
CA VAL A 198 -25.31 -20.71 31.76
C VAL A 198 -25.21 -22.20 32.01
N ASN A 199 -26.34 -22.82 32.36
CA ASN A 199 -26.47 -24.26 32.49
C ASN A 199 -26.93 -24.93 31.18
N ALA A 200 -27.31 -24.14 30.17
CA ALA A 200 -27.76 -24.64 28.89
C ALA A 200 -26.62 -25.24 28.07
N THR A 201 -26.85 -26.43 27.52
CA THR A 201 -25.90 -27.11 26.63
C THR A 201 -25.65 -26.28 25.37
N THR A 202 -26.70 -25.70 24.79
CA THR A 202 -26.59 -24.80 23.63
C THR A 202 -27.34 -23.51 23.92
N LEU A 203 -26.63 -22.39 23.84
CA LEU A 203 -27.18 -21.05 23.93
C LEU A 203 -27.01 -20.35 22.57
N TYR A 204 -28.11 -20.12 21.85
CA TYR A 204 -28.12 -19.36 20.59
C TYR A 204 -28.10 -17.83 20.84
N ALA A 205 -27.17 -17.43 21.71
CA ALA A 205 -26.96 -16.03 22.06
C ALA A 205 -25.50 -15.75 22.38
N GLY A 206 -25.13 -14.48 22.29
CA GLY A 206 -23.88 -13.96 22.84
C GLY A 206 -24.18 -13.12 24.07
N ILE A 207 -23.21 -13.09 24.97
CA ILE A 207 -23.34 -12.43 26.26
C ILE A 207 -22.38 -11.25 26.30
N GLY A 208 -22.86 -10.08 26.72
CA GLY A 208 -22.06 -8.88 26.83
C GLY A 208 -22.42 -8.03 28.04
N THR A 209 -21.69 -6.93 28.20
CA THR A 209 -22.00 -5.86 29.15
C THR A 209 -22.06 -4.54 28.41
N ILE A 210 -22.72 -3.53 28.99
CA ILE A 210 -22.71 -2.16 28.46
C ILE A 210 -21.69 -1.27 29.18
N ASN A 211 -21.07 -1.74 30.26
CA ASN A 211 -20.11 -1.00 31.06
C ASN A 211 -18.79 -1.77 31.14
N ASN A 212 -17.67 -1.08 30.98
CA ASN A 212 -16.37 -1.73 31.01
C ASN A 212 -16.06 -2.33 32.39
N ASN A 213 -15.46 -3.53 32.41
CA ASN A 213 -15.07 -4.26 33.61
C ASN A 213 -16.24 -4.50 34.57
N GLN A 214 -17.42 -4.80 34.02
CA GLN A 214 -18.60 -5.25 34.76
C GLN A 214 -19.12 -6.55 34.19
N GLY A 215 -19.85 -7.29 35.02
CA GLY A 215 -20.58 -8.47 34.59
C GLY A 215 -19.73 -9.73 34.64
N THR A 216 -20.28 -10.77 35.24
CA THR A 216 -19.63 -12.08 35.35
C THR A 216 -20.43 -13.14 34.58
N VAL A 217 -19.74 -14.05 33.91
CA VAL A 217 -20.37 -15.13 33.16
C VAL A 217 -19.75 -16.45 33.59
N THR A 218 -20.58 -17.43 33.97
CA THR A 218 -20.14 -18.79 34.28
C THR A 218 -20.81 -19.77 33.32
N LEU A 219 -20.02 -20.53 32.58
CA LEU A 219 -20.46 -21.47 31.55
C LEU A 219 -20.29 -22.90 32.07
N SER A 220 -21.42 -23.56 32.35
CA SER A 220 -21.51 -24.85 33.03
C SER A 220 -22.34 -25.90 32.27
N GLY A 221 -22.89 -25.56 31.11
CA GLY A 221 -23.79 -26.44 30.36
C GLY A 221 -23.13 -27.55 29.56
N GLY A 222 -21.80 -27.59 29.46
CA GLY A 222 -21.10 -28.68 28.77
C GLY A 222 -21.17 -29.99 29.55
N VAL A 223 -21.27 -31.12 28.86
CA VAL A 223 -21.23 -32.45 29.48
C VAL A 223 -20.09 -33.28 28.88
N PRO A 224 -19.64 -34.36 29.53
CA PRO A 224 -18.52 -35.15 29.01
C PRO A 224 -18.74 -35.59 27.55
N ASN A 225 -17.77 -35.29 26.69
CA ASN A 225 -17.78 -35.54 25.23
C ASN A 225 -18.76 -34.70 24.39
N THR A 226 -19.54 -33.82 25.01
CA THR A 226 -20.46 -32.89 24.31
C THR A 226 -20.23 -31.48 24.85
N PRO A 227 -19.30 -30.71 24.26
CA PRO A 227 -19.05 -29.35 24.69
C PRO A 227 -20.30 -28.49 24.61
N GLY A 228 -20.46 -27.58 25.57
CA GLY A 228 -21.50 -26.56 25.50
C GLY A 228 -21.26 -25.61 24.30
N THR A 229 -22.26 -24.86 23.87
CA THR A 229 -22.13 -23.90 22.76
C THR A 229 -22.68 -22.52 23.15
N VAL A 230 -21.92 -21.46 22.86
CA VAL A 230 -22.32 -20.06 22.99
C VAL A 230 -21.83 -19.29 21.77
N TYR A 231 -22.51 -18.23 21.36
CA TYR A 231 -22.19 -17.53 20.12
C TYR A 231 -21.25 -16.34 20.30
N GLY A 232 -20.91 -15.93 21.52
CA GLY A 232 -19.93 -14.89 21.74
C GLY A 232 -19.91 -14.38 23.17
N LEU A 233 -18.77 -13.85 23.59
CA LEU A 233 -18.56 -13.27 24.90
C LEU A 233 -17.97 -11.87 24.71
N GLY A 234 -18.84 -10.87 24.66
CA GLY A 234 -18.54 -9.51 24.23
C GLY A 234 -18.56 -9.32 22.71
N THR A 235 -18.37 -8.07 22.26
CA THR A 235 -18.71 -7.64 20.89
C THR A 235 -17.51 -7.45 19.95
N GLY A 236 -16.32 -7.06 20.44
CA GLY A 236 -15.10 -6.94 19.64
C GLY A 236 -13.93 -6.26 20.38
N ILE A 237 -12.74 -6.19 19.76
CA ILE A 237 -11.56 -5.51 20.37
C ILE A 237 -11.84 -4.02 20.60
N GLY A 238 -11.38 -3.49 21.75
CA GLY A 238 -11.51 -2.07 22.08
C GLY A 238 -12.94 -1.65 22.48
N THR A 239 -13.86 -2.60 22.62
CA THR A 239 -15.18 -2.38 23.20
C THR A 239 -15.16 -2.60 24.72
N VAL A 240 -16.33 -2.52 25.36
CA VAL A 240 -16.48 -2.76 26.79
C VAL A 240 -16.22 -4.24 27.12
N GLN A 241 -15.31 -4.50 28.06
CA GLN A 241 -14.93 -5.85 28.46
C GLN A 241 -15.79 -6.35 29.61
N LEU A 242 -16.20 -7.63 29.54
CA LEU A 242 -16.74 -8.34 30.70
C LEU A 242 -15.70 -8.37 31.83
N LYS A 243 -16.13 -8.33 33.09
CA LYS A 243 -15.22 -8.40 34.24
C LYS A 243 -14.57 -9.79 34.37
N GLN A 244 -15.39 -10.83 34.31
CA GLN A 244 -14.96 -12.22 34.48
C GLN A 244 -15.81 -13.17 33.64
N VAL A 245 -15.15 -14.06 32.90
CA VAL A 245 -15.78 -15.24 32.29
C VAL A 245 -15.16 -16.49 32.93
N THR A 246 -15.96 -17.50 33.27
CA THR A 246 -15.48 -18.76 33.84
C THR A 246 -16.07 -19.93 33.08
N PHE A 247 -15.22 -20.79 32.52
CA PHE A 247 -15.62 -22.05 31.89
C PHE A 247 -15.39 -23.19 32.86
N THR A 248 -16.46 -23.85 33.30
CA THR A 248 -16.37 -24.99 34.23
C THR A 248 -16.44 -26.34 33.51
N THR A 249 -16.83 -26.34 32.23
CA THR A 249 -16.99 -27.50 31.36
C THR A 249 -16.49 -27.17 29.95
N ASP A 250 -16.25 -28.18 29.11
CA ASP A 250 -15.87 -27.97 27.72
C ASP A 250 -16.89 -27.10 26.98
N TYR A 251 -16.40 -26.18 26.14
CA TYR A 251 -17.25 -25.24 25.40
C TYR A 251 -16.72 -24.91 24.00
N ASN A 252 -17.66 -24.72 23.07
CA ASN A 252 -17.48 -24.10 21.77
C ASN A 252 -18.04 -22.68 21.83
N ASN A 253 -17.17 -21.69 22.00
CA ASN A 253 -17.52 -20.28 21.83
C ASN A 253 -17.36 -19.89 20.35
N LEU A 254 -18.45 -19.77 19.61
CA LEU A 254 -18.40 -19.50 18.18
C LEU A 254 -18.10 -18.03 17.83
N GLY A 255 -17.81 -17.19 18.83
CA GLY A 255 -17.49 -15.77 18.66
C GLY A 255 -16.32 -15.30 19.51
N ASN A 256 -16.34 -14.01 19.84
CA ASN A 256 -15.24 -13.32 20.52
C ASN A 256 -15.10 -13.75 22.00
N ILE A 257 -13.92 -13.49 22.59
CA ILE A 257 -13.72 -13.43 24.04
C ILE A 257 -13.16 -12.05 24.37
N ILE A 258 -14.03 -11.15 24.86
CA ILE A 258 -13.71 -9.77 25.25
C ILE A 258 -14.00 -9.64 26.74
N ALA A 259 -13.01 -9.98 27.55
CA ALA A 259 -13.14 -10.02 29.00
C ALA A 259 -11.82 -9.67 29.68
N THR A 260 -11.89 -8.83 30.72
CA THR A 260 -10.73 -8.47 31.55
C THR A 260 -10.04 -9.73 32.07
N ASN A 261 -10.84 -10.70 32.55
CA ASN A 261 -10.38 -12.03 32.91
C ASN A 261 -11.33 -13.10 32.35
N ALA A 262 -10.75 -14.16 31.79
CA ALA A 262 -11.42 -15.39 31.44
C ALA A 262 -10.66 -16.56 32.07
N THR A 263 -11.35 -17.43 32.80
CA THR A 263 -10.75 -18.58 33.49
C THR A 263 -11.30 -19.85 32.89
N ILE A 264 -10.41 -20.72 32.43
CA ILE A 264 -10.78 -22.06 31.96
C ILE A 264 -10.37 -23.04 33.05
N ASN A 265 -11.33 -23.72 33.68
CA ASN A 265 -11.03 -24.59 34.81
C ASN A 265 -10.16 -25.79 34.44
N ASP A 266 -9.56 -26.41 35.45
CA ASP A 266 -8.72 -27.59 35.30
C ASP A 266 -9.43 -28.71 34.51
N GLY A 267 -8.73 -29.28 33.52
CA GLY A 267 -9.25 -30.35 32.66
C GLY A 267 -10.24 -29.90 31.57
N VAL A 268 -10.58 -28.61 31.49
CA VAL A 268 -11.52 -28.07 30.50
C VAL A 268 -10.81 -27.66 29.23
N THR A 269 -11.47 -27.86 28.10
CA THR A 269 -11.08 -27.38 26.77
C THR A 269 -12.11 -26.41 26.21
N VAL A 270 -11.66 -25.21 25.85
CA VAL A 270 -12.49 -24.22 25.16
C VAL A 270 -12.01 -24.06 23.72
N THR A 271 -12.90 -24.23 22.75
CA THR A 271 -12.66 -23.83 21.37
C THR A 271 -13.36 -22.50 21.13
N THR A 272 -12.64 -21.48 20.67
CA THR A 272 -13.15 -20.11 20.55
C THR A 272 -12.87 -19.48 19.19
N GLY A 273 -13.78 -18.60 18.77
CA GLY A 273 -13.77 -17.89 17.51
C GLY A 273 -14.50 -18.63 16.39
N GLY A 274 -14.64 -17.96 15.25
CA GLY A 274 -15.21 -18.50 14.03
C GLY A 274 -16.37 -17.66 13.53
N ILE A 275 -17.57 -18.25 13.53
CA ILE A 275 -18.71 -17.78 12.75
C ILE A 275 -19.24 -16.41 13.21
N ALA A 276 -19.29 -16.15 14.51
CA ALA A 276 -19.88 -14.94 15.09
C ALA A 276 -18.84 -13.87 15.45
N GLY A 277 -17.55 -14.21 15.40
CA GLY A 277 -16.44 -13.31 15.70
C GLY A 277 -15.12 -14.06 15.92
N THR A 278 -14.00 -13.36 15.79
CA THR A 278 -12.65 -13.93 15.89
C THR A 278 -11.72 -13.15 16.81
N ASP A 279 -12.27 -12.26 17.64
CA ASP A 279 -11.49 -11.36 18.49
C ASP A 279 -11.20 -11.95 19.88
N PHE A 280 -9.98 -11.72 20.38
CA PHE A 280 -9.58 -11.99 21.76
C PHE A 280 -8.92 -10.76 22.40
N ASP A 281 -9.53 -10.27 23.48
CA ASP A 281 -9.00 -9.14 24.27
C ASP A 281 -9.12 -9.41 25.77
N GLY A 282 -8.06 -9.04 26.50
CA GLY A 282 -7.89 -9.24 27.94
C GLY A 282 -7.05 -10.47 28.30
N LYS A 283 -7.39 -11.15 29.40
CA LYS A 283 -6.57 -12.23 29.97
C LYS A 283 -7.30 -13.57 30.03
N ILE A 284 -6.77 -14.62 29.39
CA ILE A 284 -7.20 -16.02 29.61
C ILE A 284 -6.26 -16.68 30.61
N THR A 285 -6.81 -17.32 31.64
CA THR A 285 -6.09 -18.13 32.63
C THR A 285 -6.45 -19.60 32.42
N LEU A 286 -5.44 -20.40 32.08
CA LEU A 286 -5.54 -21.85 31.92
C LEU A 286 -5.40 -22.53 33.28
N GLY A 287 -6.45 -23.22 33.70
CA GLY A 287 -6.57 -23.92 34.96
C GLY A 287 -6.87 -23.00 36.13
N SER A 288 -7.69 -23.47 37.07
CA SER A 288 -8.02 -22.74 38.29
C SER A 288 -7.04 -23.01 39.42
N VAL A 289 -6.42 -24.20 39.44
CA VAL A 289 -5.45 -24.61 40.47
C VAL A 289 -4.26 -25.33 39.85
N ASN A 290 -4.51 -26.31 38.97
CA ASN A 290 -3.48 -27.18 38.42
C ASN A 290 -2.92 -26.70 37.09
N GLY A 291 -3.56 -25.75 36.42
CA GLY A 291 -3.08 -25.20 35.15
C GLY A 291 -3.34 -26.09 33.93
N ASN A 292 -4.02 -27.22 34.07
CA ASN A 292 -4.15 -28.25 33.04
C ASN A 292 -5.37 -28.06 32.11
N ALA A 293 -5.64 -26.81 31.73
CA ALA A 293 -6.71 -26.45 30.81
C ALA A 293 -6.21 -26.17 29.39
N ASN A 294 -7.09 -26.20 28.41
CA ASN A 294 -6.73 -26.02 27.01
C ASN A 294 -7.59 -24.96 26.34
N VAL A 295 -6.97 -24.13 25.49
CA VAL A 295 -7.69 -23.21 24.60
C VAL A 295 -7.32 -23.49 23.15
N ARG A 296 -8.34 -23.53 22.29
CA ARG A 296 -8.20 -23.69 20.85
C ARG A 296 -8.83 -22.50 20.15
N PHE A 297 -8.07 -21.84 19.31
CA PHE A 297 -8.45 -20.68 18.54
C PHE A 297 -8.78 -21.11 17.12
N ALA A 298 -9.95 -20.71 16.63
CA ALA A 298 -10.35 -20.92 15.23
C ALA A 298 -9.41 -20.17 14.26
N ASP A 299 -9.65 -20.31 12.95
CA ASP A 299 -8.94 -19.52 11.94
C ASP A 299 -9.33 -18.03 12.03
N GLY A 300 -8.37 -17.16 11.69
CA GLY A 300 -8.55 -15.71 11.60
C GLY A 300 -8.59 -14.98 12.95
N ILE A 301 -8.03 -15.59 14.01
CA ILE A 301 -8.09 -14.99 15.35
C ILE A 301 -7.24 -13.72 15.43
N LEU A 302 -7.84 -12.67 15.99
CA LEU A 302 -7.18 -11.39 16.21
C LEU A 302 -7.02 -11.16 17.72
N SER A 303 -5.77 -11.18 18.19
CA SER A 303 -5.42 -10.73 19.55
C SER A 303 -4.68 -9.40 19.46
N ASN A 304 -4.79 -8.53 20.48
CA ASN A 304 -3.94 -7.34 20.58
C ASN A 304 -2.60 -7.68 21.28
N SER A 305 -1.63 -6.76 21.25
CA SER A 305 -0.31 -6.98 21.86
C SER A 305 -0.33 -6.97 23.39
N THR A 306 -1.45 -6.58 24.00
CA THR A 306 -1.68 -6.60 25.45
C THR A 306 -2.50 -7.81 25.91
N SER A 307 -3.16 -8.53 25.00
CA SER A 307 -3.90 -9.76 25.29
C SER A 307 -2.93 -10.78 25.85
N MET A 308 -3.37 -11.55 26.84
CA MET A 308 -2.50 -12.44 27.58
C MET A 308 -3.17 -13.79 27.84
N ILE A 309 -2.46 -14.87 27.54
CA ILE A 309 -2.84 -16.22 27.98
C ILE A 309 -1.83 -16.63 29.04
N VAL A 310 -2.27 -17.02 30.22
CA VAL A 310 -1.41 -17.49 31.31
C VAL A 310 -1.85 -18.85 31.79
N THR A 311 -1.01 -19.52 32.57
CA THR A 311 -1.36 -20.75 33.29
C THR A 311 -1.15 -20.54 34.78
N THR A 312 -1.96 -21.17 35.63
CA THR A 312 -1.79 -21.10 37.11
C THR A 312 -0.60 -21.89 37.61
N LYS A 313 -0.08 -22.82 36.80
CA LYS A 313 1.09 -23.64 37.12
C LYS A 313 1.99 -23.73 35.90
N ALA A 314 3.27 -23.40 36.09
CA ALA A 314 4.29 -23.57 35.06
C ALA A 314 4.19 -24.94 34.41
N ASN A 315 4.45 -24.99 33.11
CA ASN A 315 4.55 -26.20 32.32
C ASN A 315 3.22 -26.95 32.10
N ASN A 316 2.09 -26.32 32.45
CA ASN A 316 0.76 -26.88 32.25
C ASN A 316 -0.08 -26.01 31.31
N GLY A 317 -1.08 -26.65 30.70
CA GLY A 317 -2.06 -26.01 29.82
C GLY A 317 -1.56 -25.84 28.39
N THR A 318 -2.48 -25.90 27.42
CA THR A 318 -2.12 -25.87 26.00
C THR A 318 -2.89 -24.79 25.24
N VAL A 319 -2.20 -24.17 24.27
CA VAL A 319 -2.77 -23.19 23.35
C VAL A 319 -2.63 -23.73 21.94
N THR A 320 -3.73 -23.81 21.19
CA THR A 320 -3.71 -24.25 19.79
C THR A 320 -4.36 -23.21 18.88
N TYR A 321 -3.70 -22.83 17.80
CA TYR A 321 -4.27 -22.03 16.71
C TYR A 321 -4.56 -22.94 15.52
N LEU A 322 -5.82 -22.96 15.07
CA LEU A 322 -6.30 -23.85 14.01
C LEU A 322 -6.19 -23.25 12.59
N GLY A 323 -5.75 -21.99 12.48
CA GLY A 323 -5.61 -21.23 11.24
C GLY A 323 -4.70 -20.01 11.42
N ASN A 324 -4.83 -19.00 10.58
CA ASN A 324 -4.10 -17.73 10.71
C ASN A 324 -4.44 -17.05 12.05
N ALA A 325 -3.45 -16.39 12.64
CA ALA A 325 -3.67 -15.68 13.89
C ALA A 325 -2.76 -14.48 14.07
N PHE A 326 -3.27 -13.43 14.70
CA PHE A 326 -2.48 -12.43 15.39
C PHE A 326 -2.40 -12.78 16.87
N VAL A 327 -1.17 -12.94 17.35
CA VAL A 327 -0.86 -13.58 18.63
C VAL A 327 -0.34 -12.55 19.62
N GLY A 328 -1.06 -12.39 20.73
CA GLY A 328 -0.65 -11.59 21.88
C GLY A 328 0.39 -12.31 22.77
N ASN A 329 0.42 -11.99 24.05
CA ASN A 329 1.32 -12.65 24.99
C ASN A 329 0.80 -14.02 25.44
N ILE A 330 1.68 -15.00 25.56
CA ILE A 330 1.38 -16.34 26.07
C ILE A 330 2.44 -16.72 27.10
N GLY A 331 2.01 -17.06 28.31
CA GLY A 331 2.86 -17.36 29.44
C GLY A 331 3.74 -16.18 29.89
N ASP A 332 4.59 -16.46 30.86
CA ASP A 332 5.72 -15.63 31.25
C ASP A 332 6.93 -16.54 31.59
N SER A 333 8.07 -15.93 31.92
CA SER A 333 9.31 -16.68 32.19
C SER A 333 9.22 -17.62 33.38
N ASP A 334 8.37 -17.31 34.36
CA ASP A 334 8.24 -18.07 35.60
C ASP A 334 7.15 -19.15 35.49
N THR A 335 6.13 -18.90 34.65
CA THR A 335 4.98 -19.75 34.41
C THR A 335 4.71 -19.96 32.91
N PRO A 336 5.64 -20.59 32.18
CA PRO A 336 5.43 -20.94 30.76
C PRO A 336 4.28 -21.94 30.61
N VAL A 337 3.53 -21.87 29.50
CA VAL A 337 2.50 -22.87 29.18
C VAL A 337 3.14 -24.18 28.70
N ALA A 338 2.43 -25.32 28.79
CA ALA A 338 2.98 -26.61 28.38
C ALA A 338 3.33 -26.65 26.89
N SER A 339 2.42 -26.17 26.04
CA SER A 339 2.66 -26.11 24.60
C SER A 339 1.84 -25.01 23.91
N VAL A 340 2.42 -24.46 22.85
CA VAL A 340 1.74 -23.62 21.87
C VAL A 340 1.86 -24.28 20.51
N ARG A 341 0.76 -24.49 19.80
CA ARG A 341 0.77 -25.19 18.51
C ARG A 341 -0.08 -24.49 17.45
N PHE A 342 0.46 -24.42 16.23
CA PHE A 342 -0.21 -23.91 15.03
C PHE A 342 -0.46 -25.09 14.08
N THR A 343 -1.72 -25.37 13.75
CA THR A 343 -2.11 -26.59 13.01
C THR A 343 -2.92 -26.35 11.73
N GLY A 344 -3.15 -25.11 11.33
CA GLY A 344 -3.93 -24.80 10.13
C GLY A 344 -3.16 -25.05 8.83
N SER A 345 -3.89 -24.96 7.71
CA SER A 345 -3.33 -25.05 6.35
C SER A 345 -2.88 -23.71 5.79
N ASP A 346 -3.22 -22.62 6.48
CA ASP A 346 -2.93 -21.26 6.05
C ASP A 346 -1.53 -20.79 6.47
N LYS A 347 -1.09 -19.65 5.93
CA LYS A 347 0.33 -19.33 5.82
C LYS A 347 0.91 -18.42 6.90
N GLY A 348 0.16 -17.82 7.82
CA GLY A 348 0.73 -16.74 8.66
C GLY A 348 0.38 -16.75 10.15
N ALA A 349 1.40 -16.60 11.00
CA ALA A 349 1.28 -16.24 12.40
C ALA A 349 1.90 -14.85 12.64
N GLY A 350 1.04 -13.83 12.86
CA GLY A 350 1.44 -12.48 13.21
C GLY A 350 1.75 -12.36 14.70
N LEU A 351 3.00 -12.55 15.07
CA LEU A 351 3.46 -12.46 16.45
C LEU A 351 3.65 -10.99 16.83
N GLN A 352 2.96 -10.55 17.87
CA GLN A 352 3.04 -9.20 18.40
C GLN A 352 3.10 -9.15 19.94
N GLY A 353 3.19 -10.32 20.58
CA GLY A 353 3.47 -10.50 22.00
C GLY A 353 4.46 -11.64 22.22
N ASN A 354 4.96 -11.76 23.44
CA ASN A 354 5.94 -12.78 23.80
C ASN A 354 5.29 -14.14 24.01
N ILE A 355 6.00 -15.23 23.69
CA ILE A 355 5.54 -16.59 23.89
C ILE A 355 6.52 -17.32 24.80
N TYR A 356 6.06 -17.71 25.99
CA TYR A 356 6.76 -18.55 26.94
C TYR A 356 6.06 -19.90 27.05
N SER A 357 6.72 -20.95 26.56
CA SER A 357 6.20 -22.31 26.55
C SER A 357 7.32 -23.33 26.59
N GLN A 358 7.09 -24.57 27.05
CA GLN A 358 8.12 -25.60 26.91
C GLN A 358 8.38 -25.96 25.44
N VAL A 359 7.31 -26.04 24.64
CA VAL A 359 7.37 -26.42 23.24
C VAL A 359 6.44 -25.53 22.42
N ILE A 360 7.01 -24.88 21.42
CA ILE A 360 6.28 -24.07 20.45
C ILE A 360 6.36 -24.77 19.09
N ASP A 361 5.22 -25.14 18.53
CA ASP A 361 5.13 -25.83 17.25
C ASP A 361 4.44 -24.95 16.21
N PHE A 362 5.25 -24.30 15.38
CA PHE A 362 4.78 -23.43 14.29
C PHE A 362 4.39 -24.20 13.03
N GLY A 363 4.70 -25.50 12.93
CA GLY A 363 4.42 -26.28 11.73
C GLY A 363 5.01 -25.67 10.45
N THR A 364 4.14 -25.32 9.50
CA THR A 364 4.47 -24.75 8.18
C THR A 364 4.17 -23.26 8.06
N TYR A 365 3.90 -22.58 9.17
CA TYR A 365 3.51 -21.17 9.15
C TYR A 365 4.70 -20.25 8.86
N ASP A 366 4.45 -19.19 8.12
CA ASP A 366 5.29 -18.00 8.09
C ASP A 366 5.09 -17.23 9.41
N LEU A 367 6.18 -16.75 10.00
CA LEU A 367 6.20 -15.99 11.24
C LEU A 367 6.42 -14.52 10.92
N ASP A 368 5.39 -13.71 11.10
CA ASP A 368 5.48 -12.27 10.97
C ASP A 368 5.71 -11.63 12.33
N ILE A 369 6.83 -10.94 12.52
CA ILE A 369 7.13 -10.19 13.76
C ILE A 369 6.57 -8.79 13.61
N LEU A 370 5.36 -8.59 14.13
CA LEU A 370 4.54 -7.41 13.91
C LEU A 370 4.55 -6.49 15.13
N ASN A 371 4.51 -5.17 14.88
CA ASN A 371 4.23 -4.11 15.84
C ASN A 371 5.20 -3.95 17.04
N SER A 372 6.00 -4.97 17.39
CA SER A 372 6.93 -4.98 18.52
C SER A 372 7.99 -6.06 18.38
N ASN A 373 9.00 -6.04 19.26
CA ASN A 373 9.94 -7.14 19.41
C ASN A 373 9.27 -8.32 20.12
N VAL A 374 9.62 -9.54 19.71
CA VAL A 374 9.02 -10.77 20.24
C VAL A 374 10.09 -11.65 20.88
N ILE A 375 9.76 -12.20 22.04
CA ILE A 375 10.56 -13.21 22.74
C ILE A 375 9.86 -14.56 22.63
N LEU A 376 10.63 -15.58 22.24
CA LEU A 376 10.28 -16.98 22.35
C LEU A 376 11.09 -17.59 23.51
N GLY A 377 10.44 -17.83 24.64
CA GLY A 377 11.00 -18.53 25.79
C GLY A 377 10.57 -19.99 25.77
N GLY A 378 11.43 -20.87 25.26
CA GLY A 378 11.04 -22.26 24.98
C GLY A 378 11.68 -22.83 23.73
N GLY A 379 11.74 -24.15 23.65
CA GLY A 379 12.15 -24.80 22.40
C GLY A 379 11.07 -24.67 21.33
N THR A 380 11.47 -24.45 20.07
CA THR A 380 10.55 -24.56 18.93
C THR A 380 10.76 -25.89 18.21
N THR A 381 9.68 -26.49 17.69
CA THR A 381 9.81 -27.50 16.63
C THR A 381 10.39 -26.84 15.36
N ALA A 382 10.55 -27.63 14.29
CA ALA A 382 11.06 -27.12 13.02
C ALA A 382 10.17 -25.99 12.47
N ILE A 383 10.70 -24.77 12.40
CA ILE A 383 10.07 -23.64 11.70
C ILE A 383 10.24 -23.90 10.20
N ASN A 384 9.14 -24.16 9.46
CA ASN A 384 9.20 -24.51 8.04
C ASN A 384 8.64 -23.42 7.08
N GLY A 385 8.47 -22.19 7.55
CA GLY A 385 8.06 -21.02 6.77
C GLY A 385 9.06 -19.87 6.81
N ALA A 386 8.68 -18.73 6.25
CA ALA A 386 9.46 -17.49 6.29
C ALA A 386 9.43 -16.87 7.70
N ILE A 387 10.57 -16.33 8.16
CA ILE A 387 10.66 -15.50 9.35
C ILE A 387 10.76 -14.05 8.91
N ASN A 388 9.66 -13.33 8.99
CA ASN A 388 9.53 -11.95 8.52
C ASN A 388 9.73 -10.98 9.70
N LEU A 389 10.94 -10.46 9.81
CA LEU A 389 11.37 -9.63 10.94
C LEU A 389 10.91 -8.17 10.80
N LEU A 390 10.60 -7.71 9.59
CA LEU A 390 10.44 -6.29 9.28
C LEU A 390 11.64 -5.50 9.84
N THR A 391 11.42 -4.60 10.80
CA THR A 391 12.46 -3.87 11.55
C THR A 391 12.61 -4.34 13.00
N ASN A 392 11.89 -5.39 13.40
CA ASN A 392 11.76 -5.87 14.77
C ASN A 392 12.81 -6.94 15.10
N THR A 393 12.91 -7.24 16.39
CA THR A 393 13.79 -8.26 16.93
C THR A 393 13.02 -9.51 17.32
N LEU A 394 13.47 -10.67 16.85
CA LEU A 394 13.02 -11.97 17.34
C LEU A 394 14.09 -12.55 18.28
N THR A 395 13.73 -12.76 19.55
CA THR A 395 14.65 -13.28 20.56
C THR A 395 14.30 -14.71 20.93
N PHE A 396 15.23 -15.64 20.73
CA PHE A 396 15.19 -16.97 21.32
C PHE A 396 15.83 -16.88 22.71
N ALA A 397 15.00 -16.89 23.77
CA ALA A 397 15.45 -16.64 25.14
C ALA A 397 15.92 -17.91 25.87
N SER A 398 15.30 -19.05 25.60
CA SER A 398 15.64 -20.33 26.21
C SER A 398 15.22 -21.51 25.35
N GLY A 399 15.76 -22.69 25.63
CA GLY A 399 15.38 -23.93 24.94
C GLY A 399 16.13 -24.16 23.63
N THR A 400 15.75 -25.22 22.91
CA THR A 400 16.33 -25.55 21.60
C THR A 400 15.29 -25.36 20.52
N SER A 401 15.55 -24.45 19.60
CA SER A 401 14.75 -24.20 18.41
C SER A 401 15.33 -24.89 17.20
N THR A 402 14.47 -25.33 16.29
CA THR A 402 14.89 -25.97 15.05
C THR A 402 14.39 -25.18 13.85
N TRP A 403 15.26 -24.94 12.87
CA TRP A 403 14.89 -24.40 11.55
C TRP A 403 14.84 -25.56 10.56
N GLY A 404 13.67 -25.73 9.93
CA GLY A 404 13.41 -26.78 8.98
C GLY A 404 13.98 -26.50 7.59
N ASN A 405 13.74 -27.40 6.63
CA ASN A 405 14.36 -27.33 5.31
C ASN A 405 13.93 -26.13 4.45
N ASN A 406 12.79 -25.53 4.76
CA ASN A 406 12.17 -24.46 3.98
C ASN A 406 12.24 -23.08 4.68
N THR A 407 13.00 -22.95 5.77
CA THR A 407 13.10 -21.67 6.48
C THR A 407 13.78 -20.62 5.60
N SER A 408 13.14 -19.46 5.44
CA SER A 408 13.73 -18.23 4.88
C SER A 408 13.66 -17.10 5.90
N ILE A 409 14.46 -16.05 5.70
CA ILE A 409 14.43 -14.85 6.54
C ILE A 409 14.13 -13.64 5.66
N GLU A 410 13.16 -12.83 6.06
CA GLU A 410 12.89 -11.53 5.45
C GLU A 410 13.14 -10.43 6.47
N THR A 411 13.83 -9.37 6.05
CA THR A 411 14.15 -8.25 6.93
C THR A 411 14.13 -6.94 6.15
N THR A 412 13.88 -5.83 6.84
CA THR A 412 13.82 -4.49 6.27
C THR A 412 14.91 -3.63 6.87
N LEU A 413 15.73 -3.03 6.00
CA LEU A 413 16.70 -1.99 6.36
C LEU A 413 16.08 -0.62 6.12
N THR A 414 16.05 0.22 7.14
CA THR A 414 15.46 1.57 7.08
C THR A 414 16.50 2.69 7.02
N VAL A 415 16.13 3.78 6.35
CA VAL A 415 17.01 4.93 6.03
C VAL A 415 17.39 5.76 7.25
N ALA A 416 16.51 5.84 8.26
CA ALA A 416 16.64 6.82 9.34
C ALA A 416 17.74 6.50 10.34
N ASN A 417 17.93 5.21 10.67
CA ASN A 417 18.76 4.79 11.81
C ASN A 417 19.73 3.65 11.49
N GLY A 418 19.71 3.09 10.26
CA GLY A 418 20.46 1.86 9.95
C GLY A 418 19.93 0.63 10.69
N ASN A 419 18.70 0.67 11.20
CA ASN A 419 18.06 -0.45 11.87
C ASN A 419 17.63 -1.49 10.83
N ILE A 420 17.99 -2.75 11.11
CA ILE A 420 17.56 -3.94 10.40
C ILE A 420 16.80 -4.83 11.40
N GLY A 421 15.75 -5.51 10.94
CA GLY A 421 15.16 -6.58 11.73
C GLY A 421 16.19 -7.70 11.93
N HIS A 422 16.35 -8.19 13.16
CA HIS A 422 17.39 -9.15 13.50
C HIS A 422 16.91 -10.19 14.52
N ILE A 423 17.71 -11.24 14.65
CA ILE A 423 17.48 -12.37 15.54
C ILE A 423 18.51 -12.33 16.66
N VAL A 424 18.07 -12.61 17.89
CA VAL A 424 18.95 -12.74 19.06
C VAL A 424 18.83 -14.15 19.63
N ILE A 425 19.95 -14.84 19.79
CA ILE A 425 20.03 -16.14 20.46
C ILE A 425 20.70 -15.92 21.82
N ALA A 426 19.87 -15.90 22.86
CA ALA A 426 20.31 -15.65 24.24
C ALA A 426 21.17 -16.80 24.79
N GLU A 427 21.76 -16.60 25.97
CA GLU A 427 22.71 -17.56 26.57
C GLU A 427 22.09 -18.92 26.88
N GLY A 428 20.82 -18.96 27.28
CA GLY A 428 20.06 -20.18 27.56
C GLY A 428 19.43 -20.86 26.36
N ALA A 429 19.66 -20.36 25.13
CA ALA A 429 19.02 -20.85 23.91
C ALA A 429 20.02 -21.47 22.94
N GLN A 430 19.51 -22.35 22.07
CA GLN A 430 20.20 -22.90 20.90
C GLN A 430 19.26 -22.89 19.70
N VAL A 431 19.81 -22.64 18.51
CA VAL A 431 19.08 -22.77 17.24
C VAL A 431 19.82 -23.77 16.36
N ASN A 432 19.15 -24.85 15.99
CA ASN A 432 19.69 -25.88 15.12
C ASN A 432 19.07 -25.75 13.73
N ALA A 433 19.89 -25.74 12.68
CA ALA A 433 19.39 -25.81 11.31
C ALA A 433 19.46 -27.26 10.80
N THR A 434 18.32 -27.82 10.39
CA THR A 434 18.28 -29.15 9.74
C THR A 434 18.42 -29.05 8.21
N THR A 435 18.47 -27.84 7.67
CA THR A 435 18.57 -27.56 6.23
C THR A 435 19.79 -28.25 5.63
N THR A 436 19.56 -29.23 4.77
CA THR A 436 20.57 -29.69 3.80
C THR A 436 20.65 -28.77 2.57
N GLY A 437 19.71 -27.82 2.44
CA GLY A 437 19.60 -26.84 1.35
C GLY A 437 20.06 -25.42 1.72
N THR A 438 19.81 -24.48 0.80
CA THR A 438 20.17 -23.05 0.96
C THR A 438 19.06 -22.29 1.67
N THR A 439 19.36 -21.64 2.80
CA THR A 439 18.45 -20.67 3.45
C THR A 439 18.52 -19.34 2.71
N THR A 440 17.38 -18.82 2.24
CA THR A 440 17.32 -17.51 1.60
C THR A 440 17.15 -16.40 2.63
N ILE A 441 17.88 -15.30 2.43
CA ILE A 441 17.74 -14.07 3.20
C ILE A 441 17.36 -12.97 2.22
N ASN A 442 16.20 -12.37 2.40
CA ASN A 442 15.70 -11.28 1.56
C ASN A 442 15.74 -9.96 2.34
N VAL A 443 16.47 -8.98 1.84
CA VAL A 443 16.61 -7.66 2.45
C VAL A 443 15.79 -6.64 1.67
N GLN A 444 14.70 -6.15 2.26
CA GLN A 444 14.04 -4.95 1.77
C GLN A 444 14.88 -3.73 2.15
N ASP A 445 15.72 -3.28 1.23
CA ASP A 445 16.70 -2.22 1.45
C ASP A 445 16.16 -0.86 1.02
N ASN A 446 15.63 -0.12 2.00
CA ASN A 446 15.17 1.24 1.79
C ASN A 446 16.30 2.27 1.98
N ALA A 447 17.51 1.84 2.34
CA ALA A 447 18.64 2.74 2.51
C ALA A 447 19.24 3.15 1.16
N ASN A 448 19.82 4.35 1.10
CA ASN A 448 20.52 4.79 -0.10
C ASN A 448 21.78 3.92 -0.35
N ALA A 449 22.19 3.85 -1.61
CA ALA A 449 23.42 3.16 -2.02
C ALA A 449 24.63 4.12 -2.11
N ASN A 450 24.51 5.35 -1.61
CA ASN A 450 25.58 6.34 -1.67
C ASN A 450 26.46 6.24 -0.41
N PHE A 451 27.35 5.25 -0.42
CA PHE A 451 28.34 5.04 0.62
C PHE A 451 29.62 4.46 0.02
N SER A 452 30.72 4.61 0.76
CA SER A 452 32.01 4.01 0.45
C SER A 452 32.29 2.81 1.35
N GLY A 453 33.09 1.87 0.85
CA GLY A 453 33.44 0.64 1.56
C GLY A 453 32.24 -0.32 1.73
N THR A 454 32.36 -1.21 2.71
CA THR A 454 31.34 -2.21 3.05
C THR A 454 30.67 -1.79 4.36
N GLN A 455 29.34 -1.71 4.34
CA GLN A 455 28.53 -1.52 5.55
C GLN A 455 28.06 -2.88 6.08
N THR A 456 27.91 -2.98 7.40
CA THR A 456 27.64 -4.25 8.10
C THR A 456 26.45 -4.12 9.04
N TYR A 457 25.57 -5.12 9.05
CA TYR A 457 24.39 -5.16 9.90
C TYR A 457 24.22 -6.56 10.51
N THR A 458 24.11 -6.66 11.84
CA THR A 458 23.91 -7.94 12.51
C THR A 458 22.53 -8.49 12.18
N LEU A 459 22.48 -9.66 11.54
CA LEU A 459 21.22 -10.38 11.28
C LEU A 459 20.94 -11.37 12.41
N ILE A 460 21.97 -12.08 12.89
CA ILE A 460 21.84 -13.03 13.99
C ILE A 460 22.93 -12.74 15.01
N GLN A 461 22.50 -12.27 16.18
CA GLN A 461 23.32 -12.09 17.37
C GLN A 461 23.34 -13.38 18.20
N GLY A 462 24.50 -13.73 18.77
CA GLY A 462 24.70 -14.99 19.48
C GLY A 462 24.99 -16.14 18.54
N GLY A 463 25.62 -15.87 17.39
CA GLY A 463 25.79 -16.85 16.31
C GLY A 463 26.63 -18.10 16.65
N ALA A 464 27.34 -18.10 17.78
CA ALA A 464 28.00 -19.30 18.34
C ALA A 464 27.01 -20.37 18.84
N ARG A 465 25.77 -19.97 19.13
CA ARG A 465 24.66 -20.82 19.58
C ARG A 465 23.75 -21.26 18.44
N PHE A 466 24.19 -20.99 17.21
CA PHE A 466 23.56 -21.45 15.99
C PHE A 466 24.35 -22.65 15.47
N ASN A 467 23.82 -23.86 15.69
CA ASN A 467 24.48 -25.11 15.31
C ASN A 467 23.92 -25.61 13.96
N GLY A 468 24.62 -25.30 12.88
CA GLY A 468 24.41 -25.93 11.56
C GLY A 468 25.38 -27.11 11.42
N THR A 469 24.89 -28.28 11.03
CA THR A 469 25.78 -29.44 10.81
C THR A 469 26.79 -29.12 9.69
N LEU A 470 28.08 -29.23 10.02
CA LEU A 470 29.27 -29.24 9.15
C LEU A 470 28.97 -29.23 7.63
N GLY A 471 28.96 -28.02 7.03
CA GLY A 471 28.90 -27.82 5.57
C GLY A 471 27.75 -26.94 5.02
N GLY A 472 26.73 -26.60 5.82
CA GLY A 472 25.59 -25.75 5.43
C GLY A 472 24.79 -25.31 6.66
N PRO A 473 23.92 -24.28 6.60
CA PRO A 473 23.24 -23.73 5.42
C PRO A 473 24.12 -22.86 4.53
N ASN A 474 23.97 -23.01 3.22
CA ASN A 474 24.34 -21.94 2.30
C ASN A 474 23.31 -20.82 2.52
N PHE A 475 23.75 -19.65 2.95
CA PHE A 475 22.88 -18.48 2.96
C PHE A 475 22.96 -17.79 1.60
N ALA A 476 21.83 -17.69 0.91
CA ALA A 476 21.71 -16.84 -0.27
C ALA A 476 21.09 -15.51 0.16
N VAL A 477 21.90 -14.46 0.21
CA VAL A 477 21.42 -13.11 0.53
C VAL A 477 21.05 -12.39 -0.76
N THR A 478 19.84 -11.89 -0.82
CA THR A 478 19.37 -10.99 -1.88
C THR A 478 18.80 -9.73 -1.27
N GLY A 479 18.64 -8.67 -2.06
CA GLY A 479 17.99 -7.46 -1.58
C GLY A 479 17.39 -6.62 -2.70
N SER A 480 16.52 -5.70 -2.32
CA SER A 480 15.70 -4.92 -3.26
C SER A 480 16.42 -3.71 -3.88
N ASN A 481 17.58 -3.29 -3.35
CA ASN A 481 18.35 -2.20 -3.95
C ASN A 481 19.32 -2.73 -5.02
N ARG A 482 19.01 -2.45 -6.29
CA ARG A 482 19.79 -2.91 -7.45
C ARG A 482 21.24 -2.43 -7.48
N PHE A 483 21.59 -1.36 -6.75
CA PHE A 483 22.92 -0.78 -6.73
C PHE A 483 23.79 -1.31 -5.58
N VAL A 484 23.29 -2.28 -4.82
CA VAL A 484 23.97 -2.88 -3.68
C VAL A 484 24.18 -4.36 -3.95
N ASN A 485 25.39 -4.84 -3.69
CA ASN A 485 25.67 -6.26 -3.58
C ASN A 485 25.56 -6.68 -2.10
N TYR A 486 24.85 -7.78 -1.85
CA TYR A 486 24.63 -8.30 -0.51
C TYR A 486 25.45 -9.55 -0.27
N GLY A 487 25.90 -9.71 0.96
CA GLY A 487 26.61 -10.91 1.40
C GLY A 487 26.33 -11.20 2.87
N LEU A 488 26.77 -12.36 3.33
CA LEU A 488 26.73 -12.75 4.73
C LEU A 488 28.12 -13.17 5.17
N ILE A 489 28.61 -12.59 6.27
CA ILE A 489 29.88 -12.95 6.88
C ILE A 489 29.71 -13.37 8.33
N ARG A 490 30.69 -14.12 8.85
CA ARG A 490 30.84 -14.37 10.28
C ARG A 490 31.75 -13.32 10.89
N ALA A 491 31.25 -12.59 11.88
CA ALA A 491 32.06 -11.65 12.66
C ALA A 491 32.97 -12.37 13.66
N ALA A 492 33.93 -11.65 14.26
CA ALA A 492 34.87 -12.22 15.23
C ALA A 492 34.19 -12.79 16.49
N ASN A 493 33.05 -12.21 16.89
CA ASN A 493 32.19 -12.71 17.96
C ASN A 493 31.26 -13.86 17.51
N GLN A 494 31.45 -14.37 16.29
CA GLN A 494 30.68 -15.42 15.63
C GLN A 494 29.26 -15.03 15.20
N ASP A 495 28.87 -13.76 15.30
CA ASP A 495 27.57 -13.30 14.79
C ASP A 495 27.49 -13.39 13.26
N TYR A 496 26.28 -13.58 12.74
CA TYR A 496 26.04 -13.48 11.30
C TYR A 496 25.69 -12.04 10.93
N VAL A 497 26.46 -11.49 10.00
CA VAL A 497 26.41 -10.08 9.63
C VAL A 497 26.16 -9.95 8.14
N ILE A 498 25.08 -9.24 7.77
CA ILE A 498 24.81 -8.85 6.39
C ILE A 498 25.78 -7.75 5.99
N THR A 499 26.40 -7.91 4.83
CA THR A 499 27.25 -6.90 4.21
C THR A 499 26.54 -6.21 3.06
N ARG A 500 26.59 -4.88 3.01
CA ARG A 500 26.19 -4.06 1.86
C ARG A 500 27.43 -3.46 1.22
N THR A 501 27.64 -3.74 -0.06
CA THR A 501 28.73 -3.15 -0.84
C THR A 501 28.14 -2.40 -2.03
N ASN A 502 28.55 -1.14 -2.21
CA ASN A 502 28.12 -0.33 -3.35
C ASN A 502 28.61 -0.99 -4.66
N ASN A 503 27.68 -1.26 -5.56
CA ASN A 503 27.91 -1.90 -6.85
C ASN A 503 27.40 -1.03 -8.02
N ALA A 504 27.20 0.27 -7.78
CA ALA A 504 26.61 1.17 -8.77
C ALA A 504 27.43 1.26 -10.06
N GLU A 505 28.76 1.28 -9.98
CA GLU A 505 29.64 1.31 -11.15
C GLU A 505 29.40 0.13 -12.10
N ASN A 506 29.42 -1.10 -11.59
CA ASN A 506 29.20 -2.30 -12.40
C ASN A 506 27.77 -2.34 -12.97
N VAL A 507 26.77 -2.00 -12.15
CA VAL A 507 25.36 -2.00 -12.57
C VAL A 507 25.12 -1.00 -13.69
N VAL A 508 25.60 0.24 -13.53
CA VAL A 508 25.43 1.30 -14.53
C VAL A 508 26.22 0.99 -15.81
N THR A 509 27.44 0.46 -15.67
CA THR A 509 28.26 0.08 -16.82
C THR A 509 27.55 -1.00 -17.66
N ASN A 510 27.00 -2.01 -17.00
CA ASN A 510 26.21 -3.06 -17.66
C ASN A 510 24.89 -2.52 -18.24
N ASP A 511 24.19 -1.65 -17.51
CA ASP A 511 22.94 -1.03 -17.98
C ASP A 511 23.19 -0.20 -19.26
N ILE A 512 24.29 0.55 -19.31
CA ILE A 512 24.69 1.34 -20.50
C ILE A 512 25.14 0.44 -21.65
N ALA A 513 25.98 -0.56 -21.40
CA ALA A 513 26.48 -1.47 -22.42
C ALA A 513 25.34 -2.19 -23.16
N ASN A 514 24.27 -2.53 -22.44
CA ASN A 514 23.08 -3.22 -22.96
C ASN A 514 21.98 -2.26 -23.44
N SER A 515 22.28 -0.96 -23.63
CA SER A 515 21.32 0.05 -24.06
C SER A 515 21.62 0.62 -25.45
N LEU A 516 20.77 1.53 -25.94
CA LEU A 516 20.99 2.27 -27.20
C LEU A 516 22.26 3.14 -27.20
N PHE A 517 22.82 3.44 -26.02
CA PHE A 517 24.06 4.18 -25.84
C PHE A 517 25.31 3.28 -25.94
N GLY A 518 25.12 1.95 -25.97
CA GLY A 518 26.20 0.98 -26.14
C GLY A 518 26.99 1.23 -27.42
N GLY A 519 28.32 1.30 -27.30
CA GLY A 519 29.24 1.52 -28.43
C GLY A 519 29.34 2.97 -28.91
N ALA A 520 28.72 3.94 -28.25
CA ALA A 520 28.97 5.35 -28.55
C ALA A 520 30.39 5.76 -28.11
N PRO A 521 31.14 6.54 -28.93
CA PRO A 521 32.52 6.91 -28.64
C PRO A 521 32.67 7.61 -27.29
N GLY A 522 33.68 7.20 -26.50
CA GLY A 522 34.00 7.82 -25.21
C GLY A 522 33.03 7.52 -24.06
N VAL A 523 31.89 6.86 -24.31
CA VAL A 523 30.85 6.64 -23.29
C VAL A 523 31.35 5.83 -22.10
N GLY A 524 32.16 4.79 -22.31
CA GLY A 524 32.70 4.00 -21.20
C GLY A 524 33.47 4.85 -20.18
N GLN A 525 34.40 5.69 -20.66
CA GLN A 525 35.18 6.59 -19.79
C GLN A 525 34.31 7.65 -19.12
N ASN A 526 33.30 8.17 -19.83
CA ASN A 526 32.38 9.16 -19.27
C ASN A 526 31.46 8.54 -18.20
N VAL A 527 31.04 7.28 -18.37
CA VAL A 527 30.30 6.52 -17.35
C VAL A 527 31.16 6.32 -16.12
N THR A 528 32.40 5.85 -16.26
CA THR A 528 33.34 5.70 -15.15
C THR A 528 33.55 7.02 -14.41
N THR A 529 33.72 8.13 -15.15
CA THR A 529 33.85 9.47 -14.56
C THR A 529 32.59 9.86 -13.78
N PHE A 530 31.40 9.59 -14.34
CA PHE A 530 30.12 9.89 -13.71
C PHE A 530 29.91 9.09 -12.41
N VAL A 531 30.15 7.78 -12.41
CA VAL A 531 29.93 6.94 -11.23
C VAL A 531 30.97 7.16 -10.14
N ASN A 532 32.19 7.57 -10.50
CA ASN A 532 33.24 7.96 -9.54
C ASN A 532 33.00 9.32 -8.90
N ALA A 533 32.21 10.20 -9.53
CA ALA A 533 31.74 11.46 -8.96
C ALA A 533 30.59 11.21 -7.94
N THR A 534 30.89 10.43 -6.91
CA THR A 534 29.99 10.12 -5.79
C THR A 534 29.54 11.41 -5.07
N ASN A 535 28.41 11.33 -4.35
CA ASN A 535 27.83 12.47 -3.61
C ASN A 535 27.35 13.68 -4.44
N THR A 536 27.31 13.57 -5.77
CA THR A 536 26.67 14.61 -6.61
C THR A 536 25.14 14.46 -6.62
N ALA A 537 24.42 15.54 -6.89
CA ALA A 537 22.95 15.50 -7.02
C ALA A 537 22.52 14.52 -8.13
N ALA A 538 23.27 14.44 -9.23
CA ALA A 538 23.00 13.52 -10.33
C ALA A 538 23.24 12.06 -9.93
N TYR A 539 24.34 11.78 -9.22
CA TYR A 539 24.61 10.43 -8.70
C TYR A 539 23.51 9.99 -7.72
N ASN A 540 23.15 10.83 -6.75
CA ASN A 540 22.07 10.52 -5.81
C ASN A 540 20.73 10.29 -6.50
N ASN A 541 20.42 11.05 -7.56
CA ASN A 541 19.20 10.86 -8.33
C ASN A 541 19.20 9.55 -9.13
N LEU A 542 20.34 9.14 -9.71
CA LEU A 542 20.49 7.84 -10.36
C LEU A 542 20.11 6.69 -9.43
N LEU A 543 20.49 6.76 -8.15
CA LEU A 543 20.24 5.68 -7.18
C LEU A 543 18.75 5.41 -6.92
N LEU A 544 17.85 6.28 -7.40
CA LEU A 544 16.40 6.09 -7.34
C LEU A 544 15.86 5.25 -8.51
N ALA A 545 16.67 4.97 -9.53
CA ALA A 545 16.25 4.21 -10.71
C ALA A 545 15.85 2.78 -10.33
N LYS A 546 14.65 2.36 -10.73
CA LYS A 546 14.12 1.02 -10.41
C LYS A 546 14.49 -0.05 -11.43
N ASN A 547 14.82 0.34 -12.67
CA ASN A 547 15.11 -0.59 -13.76
C ASN A 547 16.31 -0.16 -14.62
N SER A 548 16.88 -1.11 -15.35
CA SER A 548 18.07 -0.92 -16.20
C SER A 548 17.88 0.14 -17.28
N ALA A 549 16.73 0.13 -17.97
CA ALA A 549 16.47 1.04 -19.07
C ALA A 549 16.40 2.50 -18.60
N ALA A 550 15.77 2.75 -17.45
CA ALA A 550 15.67 4.09 -16.88
C ALA A 550 17.05 4.61 -16.41
N ALA A 551 17.83 3.76 -15.71
CA ALA A 551 19.20 4.10 -15.32
C ALA A 551 20.07 4.43 -16.54
N ALA A 552 20.01 3.60 -17.58
CA ALA A 552 20.74 3.80 -18.83
C ALA A 552 20.31 5.09 -19.57
N ASN A 553 19.01 5.41 -19.63
CA ASN A 553 18.53 6.66 -20.24
C ASN A 553 19.01 7.89 -19.47
N PHE A 554 18.95 7.84 -18.14
CA PHE A 554 19.43 8.93 -17.28
C PHE A 554 20.92 9.18 -17.48
N VAL A 555 21.76 8.16 -17.29
CA VAL A 555 23.22 8.30 -17.40
C VAL A 555 23.62 8.56 -18.85
N GLY A 556 23.05 7.81 -19.80
CA GLY A 556 23.31 7.92 -21.23
C GLY A 556 23.10 9.32 -21.78
N ALA A 557 22.02 10.01 -21.36
CA ALA A 557 21.76 11.40 -21.73
C ALA A 557 22.80 12.39 -21.17
N ILE A 558 23.42 12.07 -20.03
CA ILE A 558 24.46 12.89 -19.39
C ILE A 558 25.82 12.69 -20.06
N VAL A 559 26.19 11.43 -20.31
CA VAL A 559 27.55 11.03 -20.73
C VAL A 559 27.77 11.07 -22.24
N THR A 560 26.73 11.38 -23.02
CA THR A 560 26.84 11.56 -24.47
C THR A 560 26.63 13.03 -24.85
N ASP A 561 27.39 13.51 -25.84
CA ASP A 561 27.24 14.86 -26.37
C ASP A 561 26.63 14.86 -27.78
N THR A 562 26.39 16.07 -28.30
CA THR A 562 25.84 16.35 -29.63
C THR A 562 26.83 17.09 -30.53
N SER A 563 28.06 17.32 -30.06
CA SER A 563 29.04 18.23 -30.67
C SER A 563 29.45 17.78 -32.07
N ALA A 564 29.64 16.47 -32.27
CA ALA A 564 30.03 15.91 -33.56
C ALA A 564 29.04 16.21 -34.69
N ALA A 565 27.73 16.19 -34.41
CA ALA A 565 26.71 16.54 -35.40
C ALA A 565 26.76 18.03 -35.77
N VAL A 566 27.07 18.90 -34.80
CA VAL A 566 27.24 20.34 -35.01
C VAL A 566 28.45 20.60 -35.89
N THR A 567 29.59 19.98 -35.58
CA THR A 567 30.82 20.09 -36.37
C THR A 567 30.60 19.64 -37.82
N ASN A 568 29.99 18.48 -38.02
CA ASN A 568 29.75 17.97 -39.38
C ASN A 568 28.76 18.84 -40.16
N ALA A 569 27.66 19.26 -39.54
CA ALA A 569 26.69 20.14 -40.20
C ALA A 569 27.32 21.48 -40.60
N GLN A 570 28.15 22.07 -39.75
CA GLN A 570 28.85 23.32 -40.06
C GLN A 570 29.91 23.15 -41.15
N LEU A 571 30.58 22.00 -41.20
CA LEU A 571 31.50 21.70 -42.30
C LEU A 571 30.74 21.58 -43.63
N ASP A 572 29.54 21.00 -43.64
CA ASP A 572 28.71 20.93 -44.84
C ASP A 572 28.20 22.32 -45.26
N VAL A 573 27.82 23.19 -44.31
CA VAL A 573 27.50 24.59 -44.61
C VAL A 573 28.68 25.33 -45.25
N ALA A 574 29.91 25.12 -44.74
CA ALA A 574 31.10 25.71 -45.34
C ALA A 574 31.32 25.21 -46.78
N LYS A 575 31.13 23.91 -47.04
CA LYS A 575 31.19 23.34 -48.40
C LYS A 575 30.12 23.93 -49.31
N ASP A 576 28.89 24.10 -48.82
CA ASP A 576 27.79 24.66 -49.61
C ASP A 576 28.07 26.11 -50.01
N ILE A 577 28.58 26.93 -49.08
CA ILE A 577 29.02 28.30 -49.39
C ILE A 577 30.13 28.26 -50.44
N GLN A 578 31.15 27.43 -50.26
CA GLN A 578 32.23 27.26 -51.24
C GLN A 578 31.72 26.78 -52.60
N ALA A 579 30.69 25.93 -52.65
CA ALA A 579 30.06 25.51 -53.90
C ALA A 579 29.35 26.68 -54.60
N GLN A 580 28.71 27.60 -53.85
CA GLN A 580 28.13 28.81 -54.43
C GLN A 580 29.19 29.74 -55.02
N LEU A 581 30.36 29.85 -54.36
CA LEU A 581 31.54 30.57 -54.87
C LEU A 581 32.09 29.89 -56.13
N GLY A 582 32.25 28.56 -56.11
CA GLY A 582 32.68 27.77 -57.27
C GLY A 582 31.74 27.92 -58.46
N ASN A 583 30.42 27.93 -58.22
CA ASN A 583 29.42 28.18 -59.26
C ASN A 583 29.51 29.61 -59.82
N ARG A 584 29.83 30.62 -58.98
CA ARG A 584 30.07 31.99 -59.45
C ARG A 584 31.33 32.05 -60.32
N LEU A 585 32.42 31.45 -59.85
CA LEU A 585 33.70 31.36 -60.56
C LEU A 585 33.56 30.64 -61.91
N GLY A 586 32.77 29.56 -61.97
CA GLY A 586 32.48 28.85 -63.22
C GLY A 586 31.64 29.68 -64.21
N ALA A 587 30.61 30.38 -63.73
CA ALA A 587 29.77 31.22 -64.57
C ALA A 587 30.52 32.43 -65.16
N LEU A 588 31.41 33.04 -64.38
CA LEU A 588 32.21 34.19 -64.84
C LEU A 588 33.32 33.81 -65.83
N ARG A 589 33.85 32.59 -65.76
CA ARG A 589 34.84 32.08 -66.73
C ARG A 589 34.30 32.06 -68.16
N TYR A 590 32.99 31.93 -68.34
CA TYR A 590 32.34 31.95 -69.66
C TYR A 590 32.04 33.36 -70.20
N LEU A 591 32.21 34.40 -69.37
CA LEU A 591 31.95 35.80 -69.73
C LEU A 591 33.24 36.57 -70.07
N GLY A 592 34.42 35.97 -69.85
CA GLY A 592 35.73 36.61 -70.00
C GLY A 592 36.52 36.22 -71.25
N THR A 593 35.96 35.45 -72.18
CA THR A 593 36.63 35.13 -73.46
C THR A 593 36.17 36.10 -74.56
N PRO A 594 37.08 36.85 -75.23
CA PRO A 594 36.73 37.78 -76.31
C PRO A 594 36.01 37.12 -77.50
N GLU A 595 36.05 35.79 -77.63
CA GLU A 595 35.49 35.05 -78.76
C GLU A 595 34.02 34.62 -78.58
N THR A 596 33.38 34.87 -77.42
CA THR A 596 31.97 34.47 -77.20
C THR A 596 30.94 35.56 -77.47
N ALA A 597 31.35 36.78 -77.85
CA ALA A 597 30.44 37.84 -78.27
C ALA A 597 29.69 37.55 -79.60
N GLU A 598 30.12 36.55 -80.39
CA GLU A 598 29.44 36.14 -81.64
C GLU A 598 28.54 34.90 -81.52
N MET A 599 28.38 34.31 -80.32
CA MET A 599 27.55 33.11 -80.09
C MET A 599 26.28 33.36 -79.28
N ALA A 600 25.80 34.61 -79.22
CA ALA A 600 24.46 34.94 -78.75
C ALA A 600 23.45 34.90 -79.92
N GLY A 601 23.17 33.71 -80.42
CA GLY A 601 22.02 33.42 -81.28
C GLY A 601 20.75 33.29 -80.42
N PRO A 602 19.56 33.70 -80.92
CA PRO A 602 18.39 33.95 -80.12
C PRO A 602 17.66 32.64 -79.75
N GLU A 603 17.53 32.34 -78.47
CA GLU A 603 16.34 31.64 -77.99
C GLU A 603 15.83 32.20 -76.66
N VAL A 604 14.55 32.50 -76.68
CA VAL A 604 13.76 33.38 -75.80
C VAL A 604 13.54 32.77 -74.42
N GLY A 605 13.78 33.57 -73.37
CA GLY A 605 13.34 33.27 -72.00
C GLY A 605 13.77 34.29 -70.94
N ALA A 606 13.77 35.59 -71.27
CA ALA A 606 14.24 36.68 -70.41
C ALA A 606 13.26 37.07 -69.29
N ILE A 607 13.80 37.44 -68.12
CA ILE A 607 13.45 38.70 -67.42
C ILE A 607 14.70 39.23 -66.68
N PRO A 608 14.87 40.55 -66.48
CA PRO A 608 15.90 41.33 -67.16
C PRO A 608 16.79 42.14 -66.20
N ALA A 609 18.09 42.23 -66.46
CA ALA A 609 18.85 43.39 -66.02
C ALA A 609 18.62 44.48 -67.08
N ALA A 610 17.76 45.44 -66.74
CA ALA A 610 17.46 46.59 -67.57
C ALA A 610 18.77 47.35 -67.89
N VAL A 611 19.11 47.39 -69.17
CA VAL A 611 20.01 48.41 -69.71
C VAL A 611 19.17 49.66 -69.90
N ALA A 612 19.39 50.67 -69.05
CA ALA A 612 18.89 52.02 -69.29
C ALA A 612 19.95 52.79 -70.08
N ALA A 613 19.48 53.43 -71.16
CA ALA A 613 20.28 54.19 -72.11
C ALA A 613 20.96 55.39 -71.44
N GLY A 614 22.29 55.49 -71.53
CA GLY A 614 23.01 56.67 -71.07
C GLY A 614 24.51 56.54 -70.81
N ASP A 615 25.08 55.34 -70.67
CA ASP A 615 26.53 55.18 -70.48
C ASP A 615 27.19 54.54 -71.70
N GLU A 616 28.32 55.13 -72.10
CA GLU A 616 29.24 54.68 -73.13
C GLU A 616 29.72 53.24 -72.87
N ALA A 617 30.27 52.60 -73.90
CA ALA A 617 30.96 51.32 -73.77
C ALA A 617 32.00 51.38 -72.65
N VAL A 618 31.68 50.78 -71.49
CA VAL A 618 32.73 50.38 -70.54
C VAL A 618 33.33 49.11 -71.11
N ASP A 619 34.34 49.31 -71.95
CA ASP A 619 35.42 48.36 -72.16
C ASP A 619 35.97 47.98 -70.76
N ASN A 620 35.88 46.69 -70.41
CA ASN A 620 36.16 46.08 -69.09
C ASN A 620 35.09 46.23 -67.99
N VAL A 621 34.13 45.30 -67.93
CA VAL A 621 33.36 45.04 -66.70
C VAL A 621 34.27 44.35 -65.67
N ALA A 622 35.11 45.15 -65.02
CA ALA A 622 36.11 44.67 -64.06
C ALA A 622 35.52 44.32 -62.68
N TYR A 623 34.22 44.55 -62.41
CA TYR A 623 33.60 44.34 -61.09
C TYR A 623 32.20 43.72 -61.17
N GLY A 624 31.86 42.81 -60.25
CA GLY A 624 30.53 42.19 -60.15
C GLY A 624 30.05 42.07 -58.71
N ILE A 625 28.78 42.43 -58.45
CA ILE A 625 28.09 42.18 -57.18
C ILE A 625 27.03 41.11 -57.42
N TRP A 626 26.93 40.14 -56.51
CA TRP A 626 25.95 39.06 -56.63
C TRP A 626 25.44 38.62 -55.25
N ALA A 627 24.23 38.06 -55.24
CA ALA A 627 23.65 37.42 -54.07
C ALA A 627 22.98 36.11 -54.48
N LYS A 628 23.21 35.04 -53.71
CA LYS A 628 22.62 33.72 -53.93
C LYS A 628 21.98 33.19 -52.64
N PRO A 629 20.65 33.06 -52.58
CA PRO A 629 20.02 32.27 -51.53
C PRO A 629 20.26 30.78 -51.78
N PHE A 630 20.36 29.99 -50.71
CA PHE A 630 20.44 28.54 -50.80
C PHE A 630 19.69 27.86 -49.66
N TYR A 631 19.25 26.64 -49.93
CA TYR A 631 18.64 25.75 -48.95
C TYR A 631 19.27 24.36 -49.10
N THR A 632 19.69 23.80 -47.97
CA THR A 632 20.30 22.46 -47.91
C THR A 632 19.55 21.60 -46.91
N ASP A 633 19.22 20.36 -47.30
CA ASP A 633 18.72 19.32 -46.41
C ASP A 633 19.74 18.19 -46.35
N ALA A 634 20.49 18.12 -45.25
CA ALA A 634 21.55 17.15 -45.03
C ALA A 634 21.07 16.05 -44.08
N HIS A 635 21.24 14.79 -44.50
CA HIS A 635 20.90 13.63 -43.70
C HIS A 635 22.13 12.76 -43.46
N GLN A 636 22.51 12.61 -42.18
CA GLN A 636 23.55 11.67 -41.77
C GLN A 636 22.91 10.53 -40.98
N SER A 637 23.10 9.30 -41.46
CA SER A 637 22.79 8.08 -40.69
C SER A 637 23.85 7.84 -39.59
N LYS A 638 23.56 6.96 -38.64
CA LYS A 638 24.52 6.55 -37.59
C LYS A 638 25.85 6.13 -38.23
N LYS A 639 26.97 6.72 -37.78
CA LYS A 639 28.32 6.43 -38.32
C LYS A 639 29.36 6.40 -37.20
N GLY A 640 30.16 5.33 -37.15
CA GLY A 640 31.24 5.20 -36.16
C GLY A 640 30.77 5.30 -34.70
N GLY A 641 29.57 4.82 -34.40
CA GLY A 641 28.95 4.92 -33.07
C GLY A 641 28.30 6.27 -32.75
N LEU A 642 28.50 7.31 -33.57
CA LEU A 642 27.86 8.61 -33.41
C LEU A 642 26.40 8.57 -33.89
N ALA A 643 25.50 9.18 -33.13
CA ALA A 643 24.10 9.37 -33.50
C ALA A 643 23.97 10.10 -34.84
N GLY A 644 23.02 9.66 -35.66
CA GLY A 644 22.65 10.35 -36.89
C GLY A 644 21.93 11.68 -36.63
N TYR A 645 21.78 12.48 -37.67
CA TYR A 645 21.08 13.76 -37.62
C TYR A 645 20.44 14.14 -38.96
N LYS A 646 19.48 15.07 -38.90
CA LYS A 646 18.95 15.79 -40.06
C LYS A 646 19.20 17.27 -39.84
N ALA A 647 19.95 17.90 -40.71
CA ALA A 647 20.29 19.32 -40.65
C ALA A 647 19.64 20.05 -41.82
N LYS A 648 18.86 21.09 -41.52
CA LYS A 648 18.25 21.96 -42.53
C LYS A 648 18.89 23.32 -42.43
N THR A 649 19.57 23.74 -43.49
CA THR A 649 20.23 25.04 -43.57
C THR A 649 19.52 25.92 -44.57
N THR A 650 19.20 27.14 -44.17
CA THR A 650 18.83 28.22 -45.07
C THR A 650 19.87 29.32 -44.95
N GLY A 651 20.33 29.85 -46.07
CA GLY A 651 21.30 30.92 -46.05
C GLY A 651 21.28 31.79 -47.29
N VAL A 652 22.02 32.88 -47.21
CA VAL A 652 22.31 33.75 -48.33
C VAL A 652 23.81 34.04 -48.35
N VAL A 653 24.40 33.98 -49.54
CA VAL A 653 25.77 34.41 -49.78
C VAL A 653 25.71 35.67 -50.63
N ILE A 654 26.40 36.72 -50.19
CA ILE A 654 26.52 37.98 -50.91
C ILE A 654 28.00 38.17 -51.20
N GLY A 655 28.34 38.33 -52.47
CA GLY A 655 29.73 38.44 -52.91
C GLY A 655 29.95 39.65 -53.80
N LEU A 656 31.20 40.09 -53.80
CA LEU A 656 31.75 40.99 -54.81
C LEU A 656 33.01 40.37 -55.40
N ASP A 657 33.19 40.52 -56.70
CA ASP A 657 34.34 40.03 -57.44
C ASP A 657 34.88 41.10 -58.39
N THR A 658 36.17 41.01 -58.71
CA THR A 658 36.85 41.87 -59.68
C THR A 658 37.92 41.12 -60.47
N LEU A 659 38.14 41.52 -61.72
CA LEU A 659 39.29 41.09 -62.51
C LEU A 659 40.53 41.87 -62.03
N ALA A 660 41.47 41.15 -61.41
CA ALA A 660 42.75 41.71 -61.00
C ALA A 660 43.71 41.88 -62.20
N ASN A 661 43.52 41.07 -63.25
CA ASN A 661 44.07 41.22 -64.59
C ASN A 661 43.26 40.32 -65.55
N ASP A 662 43.61 40.32 -66.85
CA ASP A 662 42.92 39.59 -67.91
C ASP A 662 42.73 38.08 -67.63
N ASN A 663 43.60 37.50 -66.81
CA ASN A 663 43.62 36.07 -66.51
C ASN A 663 43.37 35.74 -65.04
N LEU A 664 43.10 36.73 -64.17
CA LEU A 664 42.92 36.51 -62.72
C LEU A 664 41.71 37.27 -62.20
N MET A 665 40.80 36.53 -61.60
CA MET A 665 39.68 37.07 -60.85
C MET A 665 39.85 36.80 -59.36
N ILE A 666 39.54 37.79 -58.54
CA ILE A 666 39.49 37.67 -57.08
C ILE A 666 38.18 38.24 -56.55
N GLY A 667 37.73 37.72 -55.43
CA GLY A 667 36.51 38.20 -54.79
C GLY A 667 36.46 37.89 -53.31
N ALA A 668 35.54 38.58 -52.64
CA ALA A 668 35.20 38.37 -51.25
C ALA A 668 33.69 38.16 -51.12
N ALA A 669 33.28 37.34 -50.15
CA ALA A 669 31.87 37.08 -49.89
C ALA A 669 31.59 36.97 -48.40
N ILE A 670 30.38 37.37 -48.03
CA ILE A 670 29.81 37.12 -46.71
C ILE A 670 28.66 36.12 -46.84
N GLY A 671 28.54 35.22 -45.86
CA GLY A 671 27.47 34.23 -45.77
C GLY A 671 26.73 34.36 -44.45
N ILE A 672 25.40 34.45 -44.51
CA ILE A 672 24.54 34.43 -43.32
C ILE A 672 23.69 33.17 -43.41
N THR A 673 23.74 32.35 -42.36
CA THR A 673 23.12 31.02 -42.37
C THR A 673 22.38 30.74 -41.07
N LYS A 674 21.29 29.99 -41.19
CA LYS A 674 20.56 29.40 -40.08
C LYS A 674 20.40 27.92 -40.32
N THR A 675 20.86 27.10 -39.37
CA THR A 675 20.80 25.65 -39.44
C THR A 675 20.04 25.08 -38.26
N ASP A 676 19.00 24.30 -38.55
CA ASP A 676 18.24 23.54 -37.56
C ASP A 676 18.63 22.05 -37.64
N ILE A 677 19.21 21.51 -36.57
CA ILE A 677 19.65 20.12 -36.47
C ILE A 677 18.71 19.34 -35.57
N LYS A 678 18.09 18.29 -36.12
CA LYS A 678 17.30 17.30 -35.38
C LYS A 678 18.12 16.02 -35.25
N HIS A 679 18.43 15.66 -34.00
CA HIS A 679 19.20 14.47 -33.68
C HIS A 679 18.34 13.20 -33.78
N GLN A 680 18.99 12.08 -34.12
CA GLN A 680 18.38 10.76 -34.29
C GLN A 680 18.99 9.75 -33.30
N ASP A 681 18.59 8.47 -33.41
CA ASP A 681 19.11 7.36 -32.59
C ASP A 681 19.01 7.62 -31.08
N TYR A 682 20.08 7.39 -30.33
CA TYR A 682 20.16 7.60 -28.88
C TYR A 682 20.09 9.08 -28.47
N LYS A 683 20.12 10.02 -29.42
CA LYS A 683 19.89 11.46 -29.21
C LYS A 683 18.54 11.94 -29.74
N LYS A 684 17.61 11.02 -30.05
CA LYS A 684 16.31 11.38 -30.64
C LYS A 684 15.57 12.40 -29.80
N GLY A 685 15.27 13.53 -30.43
CA GLY A 685 14.52 14.64 -29.87
C GLY A 685 15.36 15.67 -29.12
N ASP A 686 16.69 15.52 -29.10
CA ASP A 686 17.60 16.65 -28.93
C ASP A 686 17.52 17.53 -30.19
N LYS A 687 17.75 18.84 -30.00
CA LYS A 687 17.73 19.82 -31.08
C LYS A 687 18.92 20.77 -30.95
N THR A 688 19.46 21.19 -32.07
CA THR A 688 20.50 22.23 -32.09
C THR A 688 20.18 23.26 -33.15
N ASP A 689 20.16 24.52 -32.75
CA ASP A 689 19.97 25.65 -33.64
C ASP A 689 21.33 26.35 -33.79
N VAL A 690 21.75 26.62 -35.02
CA VAL A 690 23.04 27.28 -35.32
C VAL A 690 22.79 28.51 -36.17
N ASN A 691 23.29 29.66 -35.73
CA ASN A 691 23.34 30.88 -36.55
C ASN A 691 24.79 31.11 -36.95
N GLY A 692 25.07 31.06 -38.26
CA GLY A 692 26.42 31.18 -38.80
C GLY A 692 26.62 32.47 -39.58
N PHE A 693 27.72 33.16 -39.32
CA PHE A 693 28.25 34.25 -40.12
C PHE A 693 29.59 33.82 -40.70
N SER A 694 29.73 33.88 -42.02
CA SER A 694 30.93 33.45 -42.73
C SER A 694 31.53 34.58 -43.55
N PHE A 695 32.84 34.62 -43.63
CA PHE A 695 33.62 35.44 -44.55
C PHE A 695 34.46 34.52 -45.43
N SER A 696 34.47 34.79 -46.74
CA SER A 696 35.22 34.00 -47.71
C SER A 696 36.03 34.88 -48.65
N LEU A 697 37.21 34.41 -49.03
CA LEU A 697 38.00 34.93 -50.13
C LEU A 697 38.06 33.86 -51.22
N TYR A 698 37.93 34.26 -52.47
CA TYR A 698 37.94 33.33 -53.59
C TYR A 698 38.61 33.93 -54.82
N GLY A 699 39.08 33.08 -55.72
CA GLY A 699 39.67 33.53 -56.96
C GLY A 699 39.83 32.42 -57.98
N ALA A 700 39.95 32.82 -59.24
CA ALA A 700 40.18 31.92 -60.36
C ALA A 700 41.22 32.53 -61.30
N GLN A 701 42.11 31.70 -61.80
CA GLN A 701 43.18 32.06 -62.72
C GLN A 701 43.15 31.15 -63.95
N GLN A 702 43.18 31.75 -65.13
CA GLN A 702 43.49 31.04 -66.37
C GLN A 702 45.01 30.82 -66.42
N LEU A 703 45.43 29.56 -66.55
CA LEU A 703 46.84 29.19 -66.55
C LEU A 703 47.43 29.26 -67.97
N VAL A 704 46.76 28.59 -68.91
CA VAL A 704 47.01 28.59 -70.35
C VAL A 704 45.66 28.40 -71.06
N GLU A 705 45.61 28.46 -72.38
CA GLU A 705 44.36 28.23 -73.13
C GLU A 705 43.66 26.96 -72.66
N ASN A 706 42.37 27.09 -72.34
CA ASN A 706 41.49 26.04 -71.81
C ASN A 706 41.86 25.45 -70.43
N PHE A 707 42.99 25.78 -69.79
CA PHE A 707 43.31 25.33 -68.42
C PHE A 707 43.07 26.42 -67.37
N PHE A 708 42.36 26.06 -66.30
CA PHE A 708 42.06 26.96 -65.18
C PHE A 708 42.45 26.37 -63.83
N ALA A 709 42.75 27.25 -62.88
CA ALA A 709 42.80 26.95 -61.45
C ALA A 709 41.85 27.90 -60.71
N GLN A 710 41.12 27.40 -59.73
CA GLN A 710 40.29 28.21 -58.87
C GLN A 710 40.35 27.74 -57.43
N GLY A 711 40.18 28.65 -56.49
CA GLY A 711 40.18 28.30 -55.08
C GLY A 711 39.38 29.27 -54.24
N SER A 712 39.11 28.85 -53.01
CA SER A 712 38.50 29.68 -52.00
C SER A 712 38.97 29.29 -50.61
N ALA A 713 38.98 30.27 -49.71
CA ALA A 713 39.17 30.10 -48.28
C ALA A 713 37.96 30.70 -47.56
N ILE A 714 37.49 30.02 -46.51
CA ILE A 714 36.33 30.44 -45.72
C ILE A 714 36.68 30.40 -44.23
N PHE A 715 36.15 31.38 -43.51
CA PHE A 715 36.16 31.48 -42.08
C PHE A 715 34.73 31.75 -41.58
N SER A 716 34.25 30.96 -40.62
CA SER A 716 32.87 31.07 -40.11
C SER A 716 32.85 31.18 -38.59
N LEU A 717 32.07 32.12 -38.08
CA LEU A 717 31.69 32.27 -36.68
C LEU A 717 30.27 31.75 -36.50
N ASN A 718 30.07 30.79 -35.61
CA ASN A 718 28.80 30.11 -35.45
C ASN A 718 28.34 30.15 -34.00
N GLN A 719 27.18 30.75 -33.74
CA GLN A 719 26.52 30.69 -32.44
C GLN A 719 25.64 29.44 -32.38
N VAL A 720 25.89 28.58 -31.41
CA VAL A 720 25.21 27.29 -31.27
C VAL A 720 24.33 27.29 -30.02
N LYS A 721 23.05 27.01 -30.21
CA LYS A 721 22.08 26.77 -29.14
C LYS A 721 21.66 25.31 -29.15
N ASN A 722 22.10 24.57 -28.14
CA ASN A 722 21.73 23.18 -27.93
C ASN A 722 20.56 23.07 -26.96
N LYS A 723 19.62 22.16 -27.25
CA LYS A 723 18.57 21.71 -26.35
C LYS A 723 18.64 20.19 -26.26
N SER A 724 19.10 19.69 -25.12
CA SER A 724 19.27 18.26 -24.86
C SER A 724 18.27 17.77 -23.81
N GLN A 725 17.73 16.59 -24.04
CA GLN A 725 16.83 15.93 -23.09
C GLN A 725 17.62 15.43 -21.90
N ARG A 726 17.13 15.73 -20.69
CA ARG A 726 17.65 15.20 -19.44
C ARG A 726 16.53 14.50 -18.70
N TYR A 727 16.89 13.46 -17.96
CA TYR A 727 15.96 12.68 -17.16
C TYR A 727 16.25 12.91 -15.68
N PHE A 728 15.25 12.71 -14.84
CA PHE A 728 15.40 12.74 -13.39
C PHE A 728 14.34 11.83 -12.76
N PHE A 729 14.63 11.32 -11.57
CA PHE A 729 13.72 10.47 -10.80
C PHE A 729 13.07 11.27 -9.67
N ASP A 730 11.78 11.04 -9.42
CA ASP A 730 11.13 11.45 -8.17
C ASP A 730 11.49 10.49 -7.02
N ALA A 731 11.01 10.78 -5.81
CA ALA A 731 11.28 9.96 -4.61
C ALA A 731 10.77 8.52 -4.72
N ASN A 732 9.77 8.26 -5.59
CA ASN A 732 9.21 6.93 -5.82
C ASN A 732 9.98 6.17 -6.92
N GLY A 733 10.95 6.82 -7.57
CA GLY A 733 11.71 6.26 -8.69
C GLY A 733 11.00 6.39 -10.04
N ASN A 734 9.97 7.23 -10.15
CA ASN A 734 9.35 7.53 -11.44
C ASN A 734 10.22 8.52 -12.21
N MET A 735 10.50 8.19 -13.47
CA MET A 735 11.34 9.00 -14.34
C MET A 735 10.52 10.09 -15.03
N SER A 736 10.98 11.33 -14.92
CA SER A 736 10.48 12.50 -15.63
C SER A 736 11.55 13.09 -16.53
N LYS A 737 11.13 13.97 -17.44
CA LYS A 737 12.00 14.55 -18.47
C LYS A 737 12.03 16.07 -18.39
N GLN A 738 13.22 16.65 -18.57
CA GLN A 738 13.49 18.08 -18.69
C GLN A 738 14.34 18.37 -19.91
N ILE A 739 14.48 19.66 -20.27
CA ILE A 739 15.34 20.13 -21.36
C ILE A 739 16.45 20.98 -20.76
N ALA A 740 17.69 20.55 -20.93
CA ALA A 740 18.87 21.36 -20.66
C ALA A 740 19.23 22.15 -21.92
N ALA A 741 19.44 23.46 -21.77
CA ALA A 741 19.86 24.33 -22.86
C ALA A 741 21.31 24.78 -22.65
N GLY A 742 22.13 24.67 -23.69
CA GLY A 742 23.51 25.16 -23.71
C GLY A 742 23.73 26.12 -24.86
N ASN A 743 24.45 27.21 -24.63
CA ASN A 743 24.84 28.16 -25.67
C ASN A 743 26.37 28.21 -25.72
N TYR A 744 26.96 28.08 -26.91
CA TYR A 744 28.40 28.19 -27.12
C TYR A 744 28.69 28.64 -28.55
N ASP A 745 29.93 29.08 -28.79
CA ASP A 745 30.39 29.51 -30.11
C ASP A 745 31.33 28.46 -30.73
N ASN A 746 31.28 28.31 -32.04
CA ASN A 746 32.22 27.51 -32.82
C ASN A 746 32.78 28.31 -34.00
N MET A 747 34.06 28.09 -34.30
CA MET A 747 34.77 28.66 -35.43
C MET A 747 35.11 27.57 -36.45
N THR A 748 34.78 27.79 -37.72
CA THR A 748 35.10 26.86 -38.81
C THR A 748 36.05 27.54 -39.79
N PHE A 749 37.07 26.81 -40.25
CA PHE A 749 37.96 27.23 -41.33
C PHE A 749 37.90 26.19 -42.44
N GLY A 750 37.93 26.63 -43.70
CA GLY A 750 37.91 25.74 -44.84
C GLY A 750 38.66 26.31 -46.03
N GLY A 751 39.15 25.42 -46.90
CA GLY A 751 39.84 25.79 -48.13
C GLY A 751 39.51 24.79 -49.23
N ASN A 752 39.36 25.28 -50.45
CA ASN A 752 39.15 24.47 -51.65
C ASN A 752 40.07 24.95 -52.77
N LEU A 753 40.62 24.02 -53.54
CA LEU A 753 41.35 24.25 -54.77
C LEU A 753 40.84 23.27 -55.83
N THR A 754 40.52 23.79 -57.02
CA THR A 754 40.14 23.01 -58.20
C THR A 754 41.02 23.43 -59.36
N VAL A 755 41.52 22.46 -60.11
CA VAL A 755 42.21 22.67 -61.39
C VAL A 755 41.44 21.89 -62.45
N GLY A 756 41.23 22.47 -63.62
CA GLY A 756 40.46 21.83 -64.69
C GLY A 756 40.84 22.29 -66.09
N TYR A 757 40.25 21.61 -67.07
CA TYR A 757 40.40 21.89 -68.49
C TYR A 757 39.01 22.04 -69.12
N ASP A 758 38.77 23.14 -69.82
CA ASP A 758 37.53 23.42 -70.54
C ASP A 758 37.64 22.87 -71.97
N TYR A 759 36.97 21.74 -72.24
CA TYR A 759 36.93 21.15 -73.58
C TYR A 759 35.70 21.65 -74.35
N ASN A 760 35.92 22.43 -75.41
CA ASN A 760 34.86 22.85 -76.31
C ASN A 760 34.60 21.75 -77.37
N ALA A 761 33.45 21.09 -77.30
CA ALA A 761 33.09 19.97 -78.18
C ALA A 761 32.54 20.39 -79.55
N MET A 762 32.45 21.70 -79.85
CA MET A 762 31.98 22.24 -81.13
C MET A 762 33.10 22.84 -82.00
N GLN A 763 34.32 22.29 -81.90
CA GLN A 763 35.36 22.47 -82.92
C GLN A 763 35.45 21.25 -83.84
#